data_AF-A0A521S840-F1
#
_entry.id   AF-A0A521S840-F1
#
_cell.length_a   1.000
_cell.length_b   1.000
_cell.length_c   1.000
_cell.angle_alpha   90.00
_cell.angle_beta   90.00
_cell.angle_gamma   90.00
#
_symmetry.space_group_name_H-M   'P 1'
#
loop_
_entity.id
_entity.type
_entity.pdbx_description
1 polymer ?
#
loop_
_entity_poly.entity_id
_entity_poly.type
_entity_poly.pdbx_seq_one_letter_code
_entity_poly.pdbx_strand_id
1 'polypeptide(L)'
;QKITVDAKGEILELKNTINVMVDQLRSFAAEVTRVAKEVGTEGKLGGQAEVKDVAGTWKDLTDNVNQLAGNLTSQVRNIAKVTTAVAKGDLSQKITVDAKGEILELKNTINVMVDQLNSFSAEVTRVAKEVGTEGKLGGQAEVKGVSGTWKDLTDNVNQLAGNLTSQVRNIAKVTTAVAKGDLSQKITVDAKGEILELKNTINVMVDQLNSFAAEVTRVAKEVGTEGKLGGQADVKGVAGTWKDLTDNVNQLAGNLTSQVRNIAKVTTAVARGDLSQKITVDAKGEILELKNTINVMVDQLSSFAAEVTRVAKEVGTEGKLGGQAEVKGVSGTWKDLTDNVNFMASNLTTQVRGIVKVVTAVANGDLTRKLVVEAKGEIAALADTINSMTDTLRIFADQVTDVAREVGIEGKLGGQAKVPGAAGTWKDLTDNVNQLAGNLTTQVRAIAEVATAVTKGDLTRSITVEAQGEVSALKNNINQMIANLKDTTQKNMEQDWLKTNLAKFSGMMQGQKDLKAVSKLIMSELTPLVSAHHGAFYIAESQDNEPVFKLISSYAFKERKNLTQRFHLGESLVGQCALEKKSILLTKVPPDYITINSGLGEAPPLNIIVLPVLFEGEVKAVIELASFQPFSQIHQIFLDQLMASIGVVLNMISASMRTEELLQELQKSNAELEAQAKELEEKASLLEIKNKEVELASVSLEEKAEQLSLISKYKSEFLANMSHELRTPLNSLLVLAKLLSENKDTTLTPKQVEYAQTIYTSGCDLLTLINEILDLSKVESGKMGVTPSDIRLQEVQEYVERTFREVAQQKGLGFAVARDEGLPESIRTDEQRLQQILKNLLSNAFKFTEKGNVSLRIAPADPKATFESDLLKHSGSVIAFSVIDTGIGIPKNKQKLIFEAFQQADGTTSRKYGGTGLGLTISREIARLLGGEIHVESVPGRGSTFTLFLPEAYTGSEADAHQISYEQGSKVDEVPIEGLSGKRVLVVDDDVRNIFAVTSLLESQGMDVLYAENGKEGIEILKKQNEIDLVLMDIMMPEMDGYETTRMIRSMGKYKSLPIIALTAKAMKEDREKCIEAGVSDYITKPVDNTRLLSMMRVWLDRQGQGKESQSKTI
;
A
#
# COMPACT_ATOMS: atom_id res chain seq x y z
N GLN A 1 -47.72 121.96 18.37
CA GLN A 1 -48.64 122.36 19.46
C GLN A 1 -49.92 122.88 18.81
N LYS A 2 -51.09 122.71 19.46
CA LYS A 2 -52.34 123.23 18.90
C LYS A 2 -52.35 124.76 18.93
N ILE A 3 -52.87 125.37 17.88
CA ILE A 3 -53.16 126.79 17.83
C ILE A 3 -54.42 127.04 18.67
N THR A 4 -54.32 127.86 19.71
CA THR A 4 -55.41 128.14 20.67
C THR A 4 -56.03 129.54 20.52
N VAL A 5 -55.52 130.36 19.61
CA VAL A 5 -55.98 131.74 19.36
C VAL A 5 -57.40 131.76 18.77
N ASP A 6 -58.20 132.76 19.14
CA ASP A 6 -59.59 132.93 18.69
C ASP A 6 -59.62 133.49 17.25
N ALA A 7 -60.24 132.76 16.31
CA ALA A 7 -60.15 133.01 14.88
C ALA A 7 -61.53 132.90 14.20
N LYS A 8 -61.78 133.68 13.15
CA LYS A 8 -63.03 133.69 12.37
C LYS A 8 -62.73 133.66 10.87
N GLY A 9 -63.65 133.13 10.07
CA GLY A 9 -63.49 133.01 8.61
C GLY A 9 -62.40 132.02 8.20
N GLU A 10 -61.68 132.29 7.11
CA GLU A 10 -60.64 131.41 6.54
C GLU A 10 -59.51 131.06 7.54
N ILE A 11 -59.20 131.94 8.49
CA ILE A 11 -58.19 131.69 9.55
C ILE A 11 -58.65 130.58 10.51
N LEU A 12 -59.96 130.45 10.78
CA LEU A 12 -60.51 129.38 11.61
C LEU A 12 -60.38 128.03 10.91
N GLU A 13 -60.59 128.00 9.59
CA GLU A 13 -60.45 126.82 8.76
C GLU A 13 -58.97 126.37 8.69
N LEU A 14 -58.04 127.32 8.53
CA LEU A 14 -56.61 127.07 8.61
C LEU A 14 -56.17 126.57 10.00
N LYS A 15 -56.64 127.19 11.08
CA LYS A 15 -56.40 126.76 12.47
C LYS A 15 -56.87 125.33 12.68
N ASN A 16 -58.08 125.01 12.26
CA ASN A 16 -58.65 123.67 12.40
C ASN A 16 -57.85 122.64 11.58
N THR A 17 -57.47 122.98 10.34
CA THR A 17 -56.62 122.14 9.48
C THR A 17 -55.25 121.88 10.11
N ILE A 18 -54.59 122.91 10.64
CA ILE A 18 -53.29 122.77 11.33
C ILE A 18 -53.44 121.95 12.63
N ASN A 19 -54.51 122.17 13.39
CA ASN A 19 -54.76 121.39 14.61
C ASN A 19 -55.02 119.91 14.31
N VAL A 20 -55.74 119.60 13.23
CA VAL A 20 -55.93 118.23 12.73
C VAL A 20 -54.59 117.63 12.29
N MET A 21 -53.75 118.37 11.56
CA MET A 21 -52.40 117.91 11.20
C MET A 21 -51.51 117.66 12.43
N VAL A 22 -51.59 118.51 13.46
CA VAL A 22 -50.85 118.32 14.72
C VAL A 22 -51.32 117.07 15.47
N ASP A 23 -52.62 116.77 15.44
CA ASP A 23 -53.17 115.55 16.05
C ASP A 23 -52.74 114.31 15.26
N GLN A 24 -52.80 114.34 13.93
CA GLN A 24 -52.31 113.27 13.05
C GLN A 24 -50.80 113.03 13.23
N LEU A 25 -49.98 114.09 13.30
CA LEU A 25 -48.54 114.01 13.57
C LEU A 25 -48.23 113.39 14.93
N ARG A 26 -48.96 113.76 15.98
CA ARG A 26 -48.80 113.16 17.31
C ARG A 26 -49.19 111.70 17.32
N SER A 27 -50.28 111.35 16.66
CA SER A 27 -50.73 109.95 16.53
C SER A 27 -49.71 109.11 15.75
N PHE A 28 -49.24 109.61 14.61
CA PHE A 28 -48.21 108.94 13.81
C PHE A 28 -46.89 108.79 14.58
N ALA A 29 -46.40 109.84 15.23
CA ALA A 29 -45.16 109.77 16.01
C ALA A 29 -45.27 108.79 17.19
N ALA A 30 -46.39 108.79 17.91
CA ALA A 30 -46.65 107.81 18.96
C ALA A 30 -46.64 106.39 18.42
N GLU A 31 -47.23 106.18 17.24
CA GLU A 31 -47.39 104.86 16.65
C GLU A 31 -46.10 104.32 16.03
N VAL A 32 -45.32 105.15 15.35
CA VAL A 32 -43.96 104.79 14.89
C VAL A 32 -43.05 104.50 16.07
N THR A 33 -43.14 105.29 17.15
CA THR A 33 -42.37 105.05 18.38
C THR A 33 -42.76 103.72 19.03
N ARG A 34 -44.07 103.40 19.05
CA ARG A 34 -44.58 102.12 19.55
C ARG A 34 -44.05 100.96 18.72
N VAL A 35 -44.18 101.00 17.40
CA VAL A 35 -43.72 99.93 16.50
C VAL A 35 -42.21 99.78 16.53
N ALA A 36 -41.46 100.88 16.54
CA ALA A 36 -40.00 100.85 16.67
C ALA A 36 -39.56 100.23 18.01
N LYS A 37 -40.27 100.53 19.10
CA LYS A 37 -40.01 99.92 20.41
C LYS A 37 -40.39 98.44 20.43
N GLU A 38 -41.56 98.08 19.91
CA GLU A 38 -42.02 96.69 19.86
C GLU A 38 -41.13 95.80 19.00
N VAL A 39 -40.84 96.21 17.77
CA VAL A 39 -40.07 95.42 16.79
C VAL A 39 -38.57 95.53 17.03
N GLY A 40 -38.06 96.72 17.39
CA GLY A 40 -36.63 96.98 17.53
C GLY A 40 -36.05 96.74 18.92
N THR A 41 -36.83 96.92 20.00
CA THR A 41 -36.31 96.87 21.39
C THR A 41 -36.92 95.75 22.22
N GLU A 42 -38.23 95.52 22.13
CA GLU A 42 -38.94 94.50 22.91
C GLU A 42 -38.97 93.12 22.22
N GLY A 43 -38.53 93.03 20.96
CA GLY A 43 -38.48 91.78 20.20
C GLY A 43 -39.86 91.20 19.84
N LYS A 44 -40.93 91.99 19.95
CA LYS A 44 -42.29 91.61 19.56
C LYS A 44 -42.44 91.72 18.04
N LEU A 45 -42.23 90.60 17.39
CA LEU A 45 -42.31 90.44 15.94
C LEU A 45 -43.76 90.56 15.43
N GLY A 46 -44.05 91.53 14.57
CA GLY A 46 -45.35 91.70 13.88
C GLY A 46 -46.15 92.96 14.21
N GLY A 47 -45.59 93.91 14.97
CA GLY A 47 -46.21 95.22 15.20
C GLY A 47 -46.34 96.01 13.90
N GLN A 48 -47.55 96.53 13.63
CA GLN A 48 -47.83 97.45 12.53
C GLN A 48 -48.35 98.76 13.09
N ALA A 49 -47.97 99.87 12.46
CA ALA A 49 -48.45 101.20 12.76
C ALA A 49 -49.83 101.36 12.13
N GLU A 50 -50.85 101.63 12.95
CA GLU A 50 -52.20 101.93 12.49
C GLU A 50 -52.52 103.39 12.81
N VAL A 51 -52.51 104.24 11.78
CA VAL A 51 -52.87 105.65 11.90
C VAL A 51 -54.17 105.86 11.13
N LYS A 52 -55.21 106.33 11.82
CA LYS A 52 -56.54 106.57 11.23
C LYS A 52 -56.55 107.88 10.44
N ASP A 53 -57.30 107.91 9.33
CA ASP A 53 -57.58 109.09 8.51
C ASP A 53 -56.36 109.78 7.86
N VAL A 54 -55.32 109.03 7.48
CA VAL A 54 -54.14 109.53 6.75
C VAL A 54 -54.16 109.20 5.26
N ALA A 55 -53.78 110.18 4.43
CA ALA A 55 -53.72 110.07 2.96
C ALA A 55 -52.45 110.77 2.41
N GLY A 56 -52.08 110.47 1.16
CA GLY A 56 -50.87 110.99 0.53
C GLY A 56 -49.59 110.54 1.26
N THR A 57 -48.63 111.45 1.45
CA THR A 57 -47.29 111.15 2.00
C THR A 57 -47.33 110.48 3.38
N TRP A 58 -48.34 110.74 4.20
CA TRP A 58 -48.49 110.12 5.52
C TRP A 58 -48.87 108.65 5.46
N LYS A 59 -49.66 108.27 4.46
CA LYS A 59 -49.96 106.87 4.19
C LYS A 59 -48.72 106.16 3.68
N ASP A 60 -47.99 106.77 2.74
CA ASP A 60 -46.73 106.22 2.21
C ASP A 60 -45.68 106.00 3.31
N LEU A 61 -45.55 106.95 4.26
CA LEU A 61 -44.67 106.81 5.43
C LEU A 61 -45.11 105.67 6.37
N THR A 62 -46.42 105.53 6.61
CA THR A 62 -46.96 104.45 7.44
C THR A 62 -46.74 103.09 6.78
N ASP A 63 -46.99 102.99 5.48
CA ASP A 63 -46.77 101.79 4.68
C ASP A 63 -45.28 101.42 4.62
N ASN A 64 -44.38 102.40 4.48
CA ASN A 64 -42.92 102.16 4.52
C ASN A 64 -42.44 101.65 5.89
N VAL A 65 -42.94 102.22 7.00
CA VAL A 65 -42.62 101.74 8.36
C VAL A 65 -43.14 100.32 8.56
N ASN A 66 -44.36 100.03 8.10
CA ASN A 66 -44.95 98.69 8.16
C ASN A 66 -44.22 97.68 7.27
N GLN A 67 -43.75 98.09 6.10
CA GLN A 67 -42.95 97.25 5.21
C GLN A 67 -41.56 96.96 5.80
N LEU A 68 -40.92 97.96 6.43
CA LEU A 68 -39.65 97.77 7.14
C LEU A 68 -39.82 96.81 8.33
N ALA A 69 -40.84 97.05 9.17
CA ALA A 69 -41.17 96.19 10.31
C ALA A 69 -41.52 94.76 9.87
N GLY A 70 -42.27 94.61 8.76
CA GLY A 70 -42.64 93.32 8.18
C GLY A 70 -41.44 92.56 7.59
N ASN A 71 -40.52 93.25 6.90
CA ASN A 71 -39.31 92.65 6.36
C ASN A 71 -38.38 92.17 7.48
N LEU A 72 -38.08 93.02 8.47
CA LEU A 72 -37.28 92.64 9.64
C LEU A 72 -37.94 91.49 10.43
N THR A 73 -39.25 91.56 10.62
CA THR A 73 -40.01 90.53 11.33
C THR A 73 -39.94 89.18 10.63
N SER A 74 -40.22 89.13 9.33
CA SER A 74 -40.22 87.88 8.56
C SER A 74 -38.82 87.29 8.46
N GLN A 75 -37.79 88.13 8.28
CA GLN A 75 -36.39 87.71 8.19
C GLN A 75 -35.89 87.11 9.51
N VAL A 76 -36.03 87.83 10.63
CA VAL A 76 -35.57 87.37 11.95
C VAL A 76 -36.36 86.15 12.42
N ARG A 77 -37.67 86.10 12.18
CA ARG A 77 -38.50 84.94 12.53
C ARG A 77 -38.08 83.67 11.78
N ASN A 78 -37.74 83.79 10.50
CA ASN A 78 -37.32 82.65 9.68
C ASN A 78 -35.93 82.15 10.14
N ILE A 79 -34.99 83.07 10.38
CA ILE A 79 -33.68 82.73 10.97
C ILE A 79 -33.86 82.01 12.31
N ALA A 80 -34.64 82.57 13.23
CA ALA A 80 -34.89 81.96 14.54
C ALA A 80 -35.51 80.56 14.41
N LYS A 81 -36.46 80.36 13.48
CA LYS A 81 -37.07 79.05 13.21
C LYS A 81 -36.02 78.03 12.75
N VAL A 82 -35.18 78.41 11.78
CA VAL A 82 -34.14 77.52 11.23
C VAL A 82 -33.08 77.21 12.29
N THR A 83 -32.57 78.20 13.02
CA THR A 83 -31.60 77.96 14.10
C THR A 83 -32.20 77.08 15.22
N THR A 84 -33.48 77.25 15.54
CA THR A 84 -34.19 76.37 16.49
C THR A 84 -34.32 74.96 15.96
N ALA A 85 -34.61 74.79 14.66
CA ALA A 85 -34.69 73.48 14.01
C ALA A 85 -33.32 72.77 14.04
N VAL A 86 -32.25 73.48 13.68
CA VAL A 86 -30.87 72.99 13.74
C VAL A 86 -30.47 72.59 15.15
N ALA A 87 -30.80 73.40 16.17
CA ALA A 87 -30.55 73.07 17.57
C ALA A 87 -31.32 71.84 18.06
N LYS A 88 -32.48 71.54 17.45
CA LYS A 88 -33.27 70.33 17.69
C LYS A 88 -32.85 69.14 16.82
N GLY A 89 -31.84 69.30 15.97
CA GLY A 89 -31.30 68.25 15.10
C GLY A 89 -31.98 68.12 13.73
N ASP A 90 -32.91 69.01 13.35
CA ASP A 90 -33.49 69.05 12.01
C ASP A 90 -32.61 69.91 11.08
N LEU A 91 -31.73 69.24 10.33
CA LEU A 91 -30.78 69.84 9.39
C LEU A 91 -31.37 69.99 7.97
N SER A 92 -32.67 69.74 7.78
CA SER A 92 -33.33 69.89 6.48
C SER A 92 -33.86 71.31 6.22
N GLN A 93 -33.99 72.12 7.28
CA GLN A 93 -34.54 73.46 7.21
C GLN A 93 -33.50 74.48 6.75
N LYS A 94 -33.88 75.35 5.79
CA LYS A 94 -33.06 76.46 5.31
C LYS A 94 -33.78 77.79 5.43
N ILE A 95 -33.01 78.87 5.54
CA ILE A 95 -33.55 80.22 5.48
C ILE A 95 -33.88 80.52 4.02
N THR A 96 -35.18 80.70 3.72
CA THR A 96 -35.69 80.88 2.35
C THR A 96 -36.14 82.30 2.03
N VAL A 97 -36.33 83.14 3.04
CA VAL A 97 -36.76 84.54 2.89
C VAL A 97 -35.77 85.38 2.09
N ASP A 98 -36.30 86.33 1.31
CA ASP A 98 -35.49 87.29 0.56
C ASP A 98 -34.84 88.31 1.51
N ALA A 99 -33.52 88.44 1.39
CA ALA A 99 -32.69 89.30 2.23
C ALA A 99 -31.66 90.04 1.39
N LYS A 100 -31.26 91.24 1.85
CA LYS A 100 -30.25 92.08 1.20
C LYS A 100 -29.31 92.64 2.26
N GLY A 101 -28.10 93.03 1.87
CA GLY A 101 -27.08 93.54 2.79
C GLY A 101 -26.65 92.50 3.82
N GLU A 102 -26.42 92.93 5.07
CA GLU A 102 -25.91 92.09 6.17
C GLU A 102 -26.82 90.88 6.48
N ILE A 103 -28.14 91.01 6.31
CA ILE A 103 -29.08 89.90 6.54
C ILE A 103 -28.92 88.79 5.49
N LEU A 104 -28.50 89.13 4.26
CA LEU A 104 -28.21 88.13 3.22
C LEU A 104 -26.94 87.35 3.58
N GLU A 105 -25.92 88.03 4.09
CA GLU A 105 -24.68 87.42 4.55
C GLU A 105 -24.93 86.47 5.73
N LEU A 106 -25.77 86.89 6.69
CA LEU A 106 -26.20 86.04 7.80
C LEU A 106 -26.99 84.81 7.32
N LYS A 107 -27.94 85.00 6.39
CA LYS A 107 -28.68 83.91 5.75
C LYS A 107 -27.73 82.90 5.10
N ASN A 108 -26.78 83.38 4.31
CA ASN A 108 -25.83 82.54 3.60
C ASN A 108 -24.92 81.79 4.59
N THR A 109 -24.42 82.47 5.62
CA THR A 109 -23.56 81.86 6.65
C THR A 109 -24.28 80.74 7.40
N ILE A 110 -25.53 80.97 7.84
CA ILE A 110 -26.34 79.96 8.52
C ILE A 110 -26.67 78.80 7.57
N ASN A 111 -27.07 79.08 6.32
CA ASN A 111 -27.36 78.01 5.35
C ASN A 111 -26.12 77.16 5.03
N VAL A 112 -24.93 77.76 4.90
CA VAL A 112 -23.67 77.02 4.72
C VAL A 112 -23.37 76.17 5.95
N MET A 113 -23.57 76.68 7.17
CA MET A 113 -23.42 75.89 8.40
C MET A 113 -24.38 74.70 8.44
N VAL A 114 -25.65 74.88 8.02
CA VAL A 114 -26.63 73.78 7.92
C VAL A 114 -26.17 72.73 6.91
N ASP A 115 -25.67 73.16 5.75
CA ASP A 115 -25.16 72.24 4.72
C ASP A 115 -23.95 71.44 5.21
N GLN A 116 -23.01 72.09 5.91
CA GLN A 116 -21.84 71.43 6.51
C GLN A 116 -22.24 70.43 7.60
N LEU A 117 -23.16 70.80 8.49
CA LEU A 117 -23.69 69.92 9.53
C LEU A 117 -24.40 68.70 8.94
N ASN A 118 -25.23 68.91 7.92
CA ASN A 118 -25.98 67.82 7.28
C ASN A 118 -25.03 66.85 6.56
N SER A 119 -24.05 67.38 5.82
CA SER A 119 -23.03 66.56 5.16
C SER A 119 -22.18 65.78 6.15
N PHE A 120 -21.75 66.41 7.25
CA PHE A 120 -20.97 65.74 8.30
C PHE A 120 -21.80 64.64 8.99
N SER A 121 -23.06 64.91 9.34
CA SER A 121 -23.94 63.94 9.97
C SER A 121 -24.21 62.72 9.08
N ALA A 122 -24.48 62.94 7.79
CA ALA A 122 -24.66 61.86 6.82
C ALA A 122 -23.40 60.99 6.72
N GLU A 123 -22.23 61.62 6.71
CA GLU A 123 -20.96 60.94 6.53
C GLU A 123 -20.54 60.14 7.77
N VAL A 124 -20.71 60.71 8.98
CA VAL A 124 -20.51 59.96 10.24
C VAL A 124 -21.48 58.78 10.34
N THR A 125 -22.74 58.96 9.94
CA THR A 125 -23.73 57.87 9.94
C THR A 125 -23.35 56.77 8.96
N ARG A 126 -22.87 57.14 7.77
CA ARG A 126 -22.40 56.18 6.75
C ARG A 126 -21.19 55.39 7.25
N VAL A 127 -20.16 56.06 7.77
CA VAL A 127 -18.94 55.41 8.28
C VAL A 127 -19.25 54.54 9.49
N ALA A 128 -20.10 55.00 10.42
CA ALA A 128 -20.55 54.20 11.55
C ALA A 128 -21.30 52.92 11.09
N LYS A 129 -22.12 53.03 10.03
CA LYS A 129 -22.81 51.88 9.46
C LYS A 129 -21.85 50.91 8.76
N GLU A 130 -20.97 51.41 7.91
CA GLU A 130 -20.01 50.59 7.15
C GLU A 130 -19.02 49.86 8.06
N VAL A 131 -18.37 50.60 8.96
CA VAL A 131 -17.31 50.07 9.82
C VAL A 131 -17.90 49.34 11.04
N GLY A 132 -18.98 49.87 11.62
CA GLY A 132 -19.56 49.34 12.85
C GLY A 132 -20.62 48.24 12.65
N THR A 133 -21.45 48.30 11.60
CA THR A 133 -22.59 47.37 11.42
C THR A 133 -22.43 46.42 10.24
N GLU A 134 -21.92 46.90 9.10
CA GLU A 134 -21.75 46.11 7.88
C GLU A 134 -20.39 45.38 7.83
N GLY A 135 -19.46 45.68 8.75
CA GLY A 135 -18.14 45.05 8.83
C GLY A 135 -17.21 45.37 7.65
N LYS A 136 -17.50 46.43 6.88
CA LYS A 136 -16.67 46.91 5.76
C LYS A 136 -15.50 47.72 6.31
N LEU A 137 -14.39 47.02 6.49
CA LEU A 137 -13.15 47.56 7.02
C LEU A 137 -12.46 48.52 6.02
N GLY A 138 -12.32 49.80 6.38
CA GLY A 138 -11.61 50.83 5.59
C GLY A 138 -12.45 52.04 5.17
N GLY A 139 -13.71 52.15 5.61
CA GLY A 139 -14.53 53.34 5.38
C GLY A 139 -13.94 54.58 6.06
N GLN A 140 -13.81 55.68 5.30
CA GLN A 140 -13.38 56.99 5.78
C GLN A 140 -14.47 58.03 5.47
N ALA A 141 -14.63 58.99 6.38
CA ALA A 141 -15.48 60.14 6.23
C ALA A 141 -14.77 61.20 5.38
N GLU A 142 -15.41 61.60 4.27
CA GLU A 142 -14.96 62.70 3.42
C GLU A 142 -16.02 63.81 3.40
N VAL A 143 -15.75 64.90 4.12
CA VAL A 143 -16.65 66.07 4.16
C VAL A 143 -16.00 67.24 3.44
N LYS A 144 -16.65 67.75 2.38
CA LYS A 144 -16.09 68.83 1.55
C LYS A 144 -16.24 70.20 2.23
N GLY A 145 -15.18 71.01 2.20
CA GLY A 145 -15.21 72.40 2.64
C GLY A 145 -15.18 72.61 4.16
N VAL A 146 -14.74 71.63 4.94
CA VAL A 146 -14.58 71.74 6.40
C VAL A 146 -13.20 72.31 6.78
N SER A 147 -13.18 73.18 7.78
CA SER A 147 -11.97 73.80 8.34
C SER A 147 -12.12 74.03 9.85
N GLY A 148 -11.00 74.15 10.57
CA GLY A 148 -11.00 74.27 12.03
C GLY A 148 -11.53 73.00 12.70
N THR A 149 -12.36 73.14 13.74
CA THR A 149 -12.90 72.02 14.54
C THR A 149 -13.64 70.96 13.72
N TRP A 150 -14.26 71.33 12.60
CA TRP A 150 -14.94 70.38 11.70
C TRP A 150 -13.98 69.42 11.02
N LYS A 151 -12.77 69.90 10.68
CA LYS A 151 -11.72 69.06 10.13
C LYS A 151 -11.19 68.11 11.20
N ASP A 152 -10.90 68.64 12.38
CA ASP A 152 -10.40 67.84 13.52
C ASP A 152 -11.37 66.71 13.90
N LEU A 153 -12.69 66.99 13.90
CA LEU A 153 -13.71 65.97 14.14
C LEU A 153 -13.74 64.90 13.04
N THR A 154 -13.61 65.29 11.77
CA THR A 154 -13.55 64.35 10.64
C THR A 154 -12.30 63.47 10.72
N ASP A 155 -11.14 64.06 11.03
CA ASP A 155 -9.88 63.35 11.19
C ASP A 155 -9.92 62.37 12.38
N ASN A 156 -10.54 62.75 13.50
CA ASN A 156 -10.74 61.88 14.65
C ASN A 156 -11.64 60.67 14.34
N VAL A 157 -12.74 60.87 13.60
CA VAL A 157 -13.61 59.77 13.16
C VAL A 157 -12.85 58.82 12.23
N ASN A 158 -12.04 59.35 11.32
CA ASN A 158 -11.20 58.58 10.42
C ASN A 158 -10.10 57.79 11.15
N GLN A 159 -9.47 58.39 12.16
CA GLN A 159 -8.46 57.73 12.98
C GLN A 159 -9.08 56.58 13.79
N LEU A 160 -10.28 56.79 14.35
CA LEU A 160 -11.01 55.74 15.07
C LEU A 160 -11.40 54.59 14.15
N ALA A 161 -11.96 54.89 12.97
CA ALA A 161 -12.31 53.90 11.96
C ALA A 161 -11.08 53.12 11.45
N GLY A 162 -9.95 53.80 11.25
CA GLY A 162 -8.69 53.20 10.81
C GLY A 162 -8.05 52.29 11.87
N ASN A 163 -8.06 52.71 13.13
CA ASN A 163 -7.58 51.89 14.25
C ASN A 163 -8.42 50.62 14.40
N LEU A 164 -9.75 50.74 14.41
CA LEU A 164 -10.65 49.59 14.51
C LEU A 164 -10.48 48.65 13.30
N THR A 165 -10.37 49.22 12.10
CA THR A 165 -10.15 48.49 10.86
C THR A 165 -8.87 47.66 10.90
N SER A 166 -7.74 48.28 11.25
CA SER A 166 -6.44 47.61 11.26
C SER A 166 -6.37 46.53 12.34
N GLN A 167 -6.90 46.80 13.53
CA GLN A 167 -6.94 45.86 14.65
C GLN A 167 -7.79 44.62 14.31
N VAL A 168 -9.04 44.81 13.87
CA VAL A 168 -9.95 43.70 13.54
C VAL A 168 -9.42 42.88 12.36
N ARG A 169 -8.87 43.53 11.32
CA ARG A 169 -8.28 42.82 10.17
C ARG A 169 -7.09 41.95 10.57
N ASN A 170 -6.23 42.44 11.46
CA ASN A 170 -5.07 41.68 11.91
C ASN A 170 -5.49 40.47 12.76
N ILE A 171 -6.46 40.66 13.66
CA ILE A 171 -7.08 39.56 14.42
C ILE A 171 -7.64 38.51 13.47
N ALA A 172 -8.49 38.90 12.52
CA ALA A 172 -9.10 37.99 11.55
C ALA A 172 -8.04 37.21 10.75
N LYS A 173 -6.95 37.85 10.33
CA LYS A 173 -5.83 37.20 9.63
C LYS A 173 -5.19 36.11 10.50
N VAL A 174 -4.89 36.42 11.76
CA VAL A 174 -4.26 35.47 12.69
C VAL A 174 -5.21 34.32 13.03
N THR A 175 -6.49 34.59 13.32
CA THR A 175 -7.48 33.53 13.58
C THR A 175 -7.68 32.63 12.35
N THR A 176 -7.63 33.19 11.14
CA THR A 176 -7.68 32.40 9.89
C THR A 176 -6.42 31.56 9.72
N ALA A 177 -5.24 32.08 10.06
CA ALA A 177 -3.99 31.33 10.01
C ALA A 177 -4.02 30.14 10.99
N VAL A 178 -4.47 30.38 12.23
CA VAL A 178 -4.68 29.33 13.24
C VAL A 178 -5.65 28.26 12.75
N ALA A 179 -6.78 28.65 12.14
CA ALA A 179 -7.76 27.71 11.58
C ALA A 179 -7.18 26.87 10.41
N LYS A 180 -6.18 27.39 9.70
CA LYS A 180 -5.43 26.68 8.64
C LYS A 180 -4.22 25.91 9.17
N GLY A 181 -3.97 25.92 10.48
CA GLY A 181 -2.86 25.21 11.12
C GLY A 181 -1.52 25.99 11.15
N ASP A 182 -1.49 27.25 10.75
CA ASP A 182 -0.30 28.11 10.90
C ASP A 182 -0.31 28.81 12.26
N LEU A 183 0.40 28.21 13.23
CA LEU A 183 0.52 28.70 14.60
C LEU A 183 1.72 29.65 14.80
N SER A 184 2.39 30.06 13.73
CA SER A 184 3.51 31.01 13.79
C SER A 184 3.06 32.48 13.82
N GLN A 185 1.83 32.75 13.39
CA GLN A 185 1.30 34.11 13.24
C GLN A 185 0.78 34.65 14.57
N LYS A 186 1.17 35.89 14.90
CA LYS A 186 0.69 36.61 16.08
C LYS A 186 0.08 37.95 15.70
N ILE A 187 -0.84 38.43 16.55
CA ILE A 187 -1.39 39.77 16.42
C ILE A 187 -0.33 40.76 16.90
N THR A 188 0.15 41.62 16.00
CA THR A 188 1.25 42.56 16.27
C THR A 188 0.81 44.01 16.38
N VAL A 189 -0.42 44.34 15.97
CA VAL A 189 -0.93 45.72 15.97
C VAL A 189 -1.02 46.29 17.39
N ASP A 190 -0.77 47.59 17.54
CA ASP A 190 -0.95 48.31 18.78
C ASP A 190 -2.45 48.41 19.15
N ALA A 191 -2.77 47.94 20.35
CA ALA A 191 -4.12 47.89 20.88
C ALA A 191 -4.15 48.39 22.32
N LYS A 192 -5.29 48.93 22.73
CA LYS A 192 -5.54 49.40 24.10
C LYS A 192 -6.92 48.93 24.56
N GLY A 193 -7.13 48.84 25.87
CA GLY A 193 -8.40 48.39 26.46
C GLY A 193 -8.75 46.94 26.09
N GLU A 194 -10.02 46.67 25.82
CA GLU A 194 -10.55 45.33 25.52
C GLU A 194 -9.90 44.67 24.30
N ILE A 195 -9.53 45.46 23.28
CA ILE A 195 -8.84 44.93 22.09
C ILE A 195 -7.42 44.43 22.43
N LEU A 196 -6.75 45.03 23.41
CA LEU A 196 -5.45 44.54 23.90
C LEU A 196 -5.61 43.22 24.64
N GLU A 197 -6.66 43.10 25.45
CA GLU A 197 -6.97 41.87 26.17
C GLU A 197 -7.31 40.74 25.19
N LEU A 198 -8.11 41.03 24.15
CA LEU A 198 -8.41 40.09 23.08
C LEU A 198 -7.15 39.66 22.31
N LYS A 199 -6.29 40.63 21.93
CA LYS A 199 -4.97 40.36 21.32
C LYS A 199 -4.14 39.43 22.18
N ASN A 200 -4.02 39.72 23.48
CA ASN A 200 -3.22 38.93 24.40
C ASN A 200 -3.80 37.53 24.57
N THR A 201 -5.12 37.41 24.72
CA THR A 201 -5.83 36.13 24.84
C THR A 201 -5.60 35.25 23.62
N ILE A 202 -5.76 35.80 22.41
CA ILE A 202 -5.53 35.06 21.17
C ILE A 202 -4.05 34.68 21.03
N ASN A 203 -3.12 35.60 21.32
CA ASN A 203 -1.69 35.29 21.24
C ASN A 203 -1.27 34.19 22.25
N VAL A 204 -1.81 34.21 23.47
CA VAL A 204 -1.59 33.14 24.47
C VAL A 204 -2.18 31.81 23.97
N MET A 205 -3.37 31.83 23.39
CA MET A 205 -3.96 30.63 22.78
C MET A 205 -3.09 30.08 21.64
N VAL A 206 -2.54 30.94 20.76
CA VAL A 206 -1.60 30.55 19.71
C VAL A 206 -0.35 29.90 20.31
N ASP A 207 0.22 30.49 21.36
CA ASP A 207 1.40 29.95 22.05
C ASP A 207 1.13 28.58 22.70
N GLN A 208 -0.05 28.41 23.31
CA GLN A 208 -0.48 27.14 23.88
C GLN A 208 -0.69 26.07 22.81
N LEU A 209 -1.36 26.40 21.71
CA LEU A 209 -1.55 25.50 20.57
C LEU A 209 -0.22 25.07 19.96
N ASN A 210 0.72 26.00 19.77
CA ASN A 210 2.01 25.72 19.18
C ASN A 210 2.85 24.80 20.09
N SER A 211 2.84 25.08 21.40
CA SER A 211 3.52 24.25 22.40
C SER A 211 2.92 22.84 22.48
N PHE A 212 1.58 22.73 22.47
CA PHE A 212 0.89 21.45 22.45
C PHE A 212 1.20 20.64 21.17
N ALA A 213 1.15 21.28 20.00
CA ALA A 213 1.47 20.62 18.73
C ALA A 213 2.91 20.11 18.69
N ALA A 214 3.87 20.91 19.16
CA ALA A 214 5.27 20.50 19.26
C ALA A 214 5.44 19.27 20.18
N GLU A 215 4.75 19.27 21.33
CA GLU A 215 4.87 18.22 22.32
C GLU A 215 4.20 16.91 21.88
N VAL A 216 3.02 16.98 21.25
CA VAL A 216 2.38 15.81 20.64
C VAL A 216 3.25 15.24 19.52
N THR A 217 3.87 16.09 18.69
CA THR A 217 4.79 15.66 17.64
C THR A 217 6.02 14.97 18.22
N ARG A 218 6.59 15.52 19.30
CA ARG A 218 7.73 14.93 20.00
C ARG A 218 7.40 13.56 20.59
N VAL A 219 6.29 13.45 21.33
CA VAL A 219 5.85 12.18 21.94
C VAL A 219 5.50 11.15 20.88
N ALA A 220 4.79 11.55 19.81
CA ALA A 220 4.51 10.66 18.68
C ALA A 220 5.81 10.15 18.02
N LYS A 221 6.83 11.01 17.89
CA LYS A 221 8.14 10.62 17.36
C LYS A 221 8.90 9.68 18.31
N GLU A 222 8.99 10.02 19.59
CA GLU A 222 9.72 9.22 20.59
C GLU A 222 9.10 7.83 20.79
N VAL A 223 7.78 7.78 20.93
CA VAL A 223 7.04 6.54 21.22
C VAL A 223 6.74 5.75 19.95
N GLY A 224 6.43 6.42 18.84
CA GLY A 224 6.05 5.79 17.58
C GLY A 224 7.21 5.42 16.66
N THR A 225 8.22 6.29 16.50
CA THR A 225 9.31 6.09 15.51
C THR A 225 10.68 5.79 16.13
N GLU A 226 11.05 6.41 17.26
CA GLU A 226 12.37 6.23 17.88
C GLU A 226 12.41 5.07 18.88
N GLY A 227 11.26 4.48 19.21
CA GLY A 227 11.16 3.36 20.16
C GLY A 227 11.60 3.70 21.60
N LYS A 228 11.67 4.98 21.95
CA LYS A 228 12.01 5.45 23.30
C LYS A 228 10.78 5.38 24.19
N LEU A 229 10.65 4.24 24.84
CA LEU A 229 9.53 3.91 25.72
C LEU A 229 9.55 4.77 27.01
N GLY A 230 8.53 5.61 27.20
CA GLY A 230 8.31 6.40 28.42
C GLY A 230 8.26 7.93 28.25
N GLY A 231 8.30 8.44 27.01
CA GLY A 231 8.09 9.87 26.75
C GLY A 231 6.68 10.31 27.15
N GLN A 232 6.58 11.36 27.97
CA GLN A 232 5.33 12.02 28.34
C GLN A 232 5.34 13.45 27.79
N ALA A 233 4.17 13.89 27.33
CA ALA A 233 3.91 15.26 26.95
C ALA A 233 3.76 16.13 28.20
N ASP A 234 4.62 17.13 28.36
CA ASP A 234 4.52 18.18 29.38
C ASP A 234 4.28 19.53 28.71
N VAL A 235 3.02 19.96 28.68
CA VAL A 235 2.62 21.25 28.13
C VAL A 235 2.33 22.21 29.28
N LYS A 236 3.17 23.24 29.44
CA LYS A 236 3.03 24.20 30.55
C LYS A 236 1.80 25.10 30.37
N GLY A 237 1.00 25.22 31.44
CA GLY A 237 -0.09 26.20 31.52
C GLY A 237 -1.41 25.79 30.83
N VAL A 238 -1.60 24.50 30.52
CA VAL A 238 -2.87 23.98 29.98
C VAL A 238 -3.86 23.63 31.10
N ALA A 239 -5.14 23.93 30.87
CA ALA A 239 -6.26 23.62 31.76
C ALA A 239 -7.50 23.21 30.95
N GLY A 240 -8.48 22.59 31.60
CA GLY A 240 -9.69 22.10 30.95
C GLY A 240 -9.40 21.03 29.88
N THR A 241 -10.06 21.11 28.74
CA THR A 241 -9.94 20.14 27.64
C THR A 241 -8.52 19.94 27.14
N TRP A 242 -7.66 20.97 27.21
CA TRP A 242 -6.25 20.88 26.82
C TRP A 242 -5.44 19.96 27.75
N LYS A 243 -5.76 20.01 29.04
CA LYS A 243 -5.17 19.09 30.01
C LYS A 243 -5.67 17.67 29.76
N ASP A 244 -6.97 17.49 29.54
CA ASP A 244 -7.55 16.17 29.27
C ASP A 244 -6.94 15.54 28.01
N LEU A 245 -6.72 16.33 26.94
CA LEU A 245 -6.04 15.88 25.73
C LEU A 245 -4.59 15.47 26.00
N THR A 246 -3.85 16.25 26.79
CA THR A 246 -2.46 15.94 27.17
C THR A 246 -2.41 14.65 28.02
N ASP A 247 -3.32 14.50 28.97
CA ASP A 247 -3.45 13.33 29.83
C ASP A 247 -3.84 12.07 29.02
N ASN A 248 -4.71 12.20 28.02
CA ASN A 248 -5.07 11.12 27.11
C ASN A 248 -3.89 10.68 26.23
N VAL A 249 -3.12 11.63 25.67
CA VAL A 249 -1.88 11.31 24.91
C VAL A 249 -0.87 10.61 25.81
N ASN A 250 -0.73 11.06 27.06
CA ASN A 250 0.15 10.43 28.05
C ASN A 250 -0.32 9.03 28.45
N GLN A 251 -1.63 8.81 28.61
CA GLN A 251 -2.18 7.47 28.86
C GLN A 251 -1.94 6.54 27.68
N LEU A 252 -2.14 7.01 26.44
CA LEU A 252 -1.90 6.21 25.24
C LEU A 252 -0.41 5.84 25.12
N ALA A 253 0.50 6.80 25.28
CA ALA A 253 1.93 6.59 25.30
C ALA A 253 2.36 5.62 26.42
N GLY A 254 1.78 5.77 27.62
CA GLY A 254 2.03 4.91 28.78
C GLY A 254 1.56 3.47 28.58
N ASN A 255 0.35 3.29 28.03
CA ASN A 255 -0.21 1.98 27.72
C ASN A 255 0.66 1.25 26.69
N LEU A 256 0.97 1.90 25.56
CA LEU A 256 1.82 1.33 24.53
C LEU A 256 3.23 1.00 25.06
N THR A 257 3.81 1.92 25.83
CA THR A 257 5.11 1.73 26.50
C THR A 257 5.11 0.50 27.41
N SER A 258 4.11 0.38 28.28
CA SER A 258 4.04 -0.69 29.27
C SER A 258 3.82 -2.06 28.61
N GLN A 259 3.02 -2.11 27.55
CA GLN A 259 2.73 -3.33 26.79
C GLN A 259 3.96 -3.81 26.05
N VAL A 260 4.60 -2.94 25.25
CA VAL A 260 5.81 -3.28 24.48
C VAL A 260 6.96 -3.65 25.41
N ARG A 261 7.15 -2.94 26.53
CA ARG A 261 8.21 -3.26 27.50
C ARG A 261 8.01 -4.63 28.16
N ASN A 262 6.78 -5.01 28.49
CA ASN A 262 6.51 -6.34 29.06
C ASN A 262 6.72 -7.45 28.03
N ILE A 263 6.30 -7.24 26.79
CA ILE A 263 6.58 -8.16 25.68
C ILE A 263 8.10 -8.34 25.55
N ALA A 264 8.86 -7.25 25.45
CA ALA A 264 10.32 -7.30 25.33
C ALA A 264 11.00 -8.03 26.51
N LYS A 265 10.53 -7.82 27.75
CA LYS A 265 11.03 -8.55 28.92
C LYS A 265 10.81 -10.05 28.80
N VAL A 266 9.60 -10.47 28.42
CA VAL A 266 9.26 -11.89 28.28
C VAL A 266 10.03 -12.52 27.13
N THR A 267 10.11 -11.87 25.97
CA THR A 267 10.92 -12.37 24.84
C THR A 267 12.40 -12.47 25.20
N THR A 268 12.93 -11.53 26.00
CA THR A 268 14.30 -11.61 26.52
C THR A 268 14.48 -12.76 27.51
N ALA A 269 13.50 -13.02 28.38
CA ALA A 269 13.52 -14.15 29.32
C ALA A 269 13.52 -15.48 28.56
N VAL A 270 12.64 -15.62 27.57
CA VAL A 270 12.58 -16.78 26.67
C VAL A 270 13.91 -16.99 25.94
N ALA A 271 14.51 -15.91 25.41
CA ALA A 271 15.82 -15.98 24.76
C ALA A 271 16.96 -16.39 25.71
N ARG A 272 16.82 -16.14 27.02
CA ARG A 272 17.76 -16.59 28.06
C ARG A 272 17.42 -17.98 28.62
N GLY A 273 16.39 -18.64 28.10
CA GLY A 273 15.97 -19.98 28.52
C GLY A 273 15.03 -20.01 29.74
N ASP A 274 14.55 -18.87 30.23
CA ASP A 274 13.52 -18.81 31.27
C ASP A 274 12.12 -18.84 30.61
N LEU A 275 11.57 -20.05 30.51
CA LEU A 275 10.26 -20.33 29.91
C LEU A 275 9.11 -20.24 30.92
N SER A 276 9.36 -19.73 32.13
CA SER A 276 8.32 -19.53 33.15
C SER A 276 7.60 -18.18 33.05
N GLN A 277 8.21 -17.22 32.34
CA GLN A 277 7.70 -15.86 32.22
C GLN A 277 6.64 -15.74 31.12
N LYS A 278 5.49 -15.16 31.44
CA LYS A 278 4.41 -14.86 30.49
C LYS A 278 4.07 -13.38 30.45
N ILE A 279 3.52 -12.93 29.33
CA ILE A 279 3.01 -11.56 29.22
C ILE A 279 1.67 -11.51 29.96
N THR A 280 1.60 -10.70 31.02
CA THR A 280 0.43 -10.59 31.91
C THR A 280 -0.39 -9.32 31.72
N VAL A 281 0.11 -8.35 30.96
CA VAL A 281 -0.54 -7.03 30.78
C VAL A 281 -1.84 -7.16 30.00
N ASP A 282 -2.83 -6.33 30.34
CA ASP A 282 -4.05 -6.19 29.54
C ASP A 282 -3.74 -5.54 28.19
N ALA A 283 -4.15 -6.22 27.12
CA ALA A 283 -3.94 -5.82 25.74
C ALA A 283 -5.25 -6.01 24.97
N LYS A 284 -5.45 -5.21 23.92
CA LYS A 284 -6.60 -5.27 23.02
C LYS A 284 -6.12 -5.19 21.57
N GLY A 285 -6.91 -5.71 20.63
CA GLY A 285 -6.57 -5.71 19.20
C GLY A 285 -5.31 -6.51 18.88
N GLU A 286 -4.49 -6.02 17.96
CA GLU A 286 -3.27 -6.70 17.47
C GLU A 286 -2.25 -7.00 18.58
N ILE A 287 -2.14 -6.14 19.59
CA ILE A 287 -1.23 -6.38 20.74
C ILE A 287 -1.70 -7.57 21.59
N LEU A 288 -3.01 -7.84 21.64
CA LEU A 288 -3.54 -9.03 22.30
C LEU A 288 -3.20 -10.30 21.51
N GLU A 289 -3.31 -10.25 20.18
CA GLU A 289 -2.91 -11.37 19.32
C GLU A 289 -1.41 -11.66 19.45
N LEU A 290 -0.56 -10.62 19.48
CA LEU A 290 0.88 -10.78 19.70
C LEU A 290 1.19 -11.37 21.08
N LYS A 291 0.53 -10.86 22.14
CA LYS A 291 0.61 -11.43 23.50
C LYS A 291 0.25 -12.91 23.50
N ASN A 292 -0.87 -13.27 22.87
CA ASN A 292 -1.35 -14.65 22.84
C ASN A 292 -0.39 -15.54 22.05
N THR A 293 0.10 -15.07 20.91
CA THR A 293 1.06 -15.81 20.07
C THR A 293 2.36 -16.09 20.82
N ILE A 294 2.93 -15.07 21.48
CA ILE A 294 4.16 -15.24 22.27
C ILE A 294 3.90 -16.17 23.47
N ASN A 295 2.78 -16.02 24.17
CA ASN A 295 2.45 -16.90 25.29
C ASN A 295 2.27 -18.37 24.85
N VAL A 296 1.62 -18.61 23.70
CA VAL A 296 1.51 -19.96 23.10
C VAL A 296 2.88 -20.50 22.73
N MET A 297 3.77 -19.67 22.17
CA MET A 297 5.16 -20.06 21.89
C MET A 297 5.92 -20.43 23.17
N VAL A 298 5.78 -19.66 24.25
CA VAL A 298 6.37 -19.98 25.56
C VAL A 298 5.85 -21.33 26.07
N ASP A 299 4.55 -21.58 25.95
CA ASP A 299 3.93 -22.85 26.36
C ASP A 299 4.46 -24.04 25.54
N GLN A 300 4.58 -23.89 24.22
CA GLN A 300 5.13 -24.92 23.34
C GLN A 300 6.61 -25.20 23.67
N LEU A 301 7.41 -24.16 23.88
CA LEU A 301 8.82 -24.28 24.27
C LEU A 301 8.98 -24.98 25.63
N SER A 302 8.15 -24.60 26.61
CA SER A 302 8.17 -25.18 27.95
C SER A 302 7.80 -26.66 27.91
N SER A 303 6.75 -27.01 27.16
CA SER A 303 6.35 -28.41 26.96
C SER A 303 7.42 -29.23 26.23
N PHE A 304 8.05 -28.66 25.20
CA PHE A 304 9.13 -29.32 24.48
C PHE A 304 10.36 -29.53 25.37
N ALA A 305 10.77 -28.51 26.13
CA ALA A 305 11.90 -28.60 27.05
C ALA A 305 11.67 -29.66 28.14
N ALA A 306 10.44 -29.73 28.69
CA ALA A 306 10.08 -30.76 29.66
C ALA A 306 10.17 -32.17 29.06
N GLU A 307 9.69 -32.35 27.83
CA GLU A 307 9.65 -33.65 27.16
C GLU A 307 11.04 -34.14 26.74
N VAL A 308 11.88 -33.24 26.20
CA VAL A 308 13.29 -33.55 25.91
C VAL A 308 14.04 -33.92 27.18
N THR A 309 13.81 -33.18 28.28
CA THR A 309 14.42 -33.49 29.59
C THR A 309 13.97 -34.86 30.10
N ARG A 310 12.67 -35.20 29.95
CA ARG A 310 12.13 -36.50 30.33
C ARG A 310 12.76 -37.64 29.53
N VAL A 311 12.78 -37.54 28.19
CA VAL A 311 13.34 -38.58 27.31
C VAL A 311 14.85 -38.72 27.51
N ALA A 312 15.57 -37.61 27.66
CA ALA A 312 17.00 -37.63 27.99
C ALA A 312 17.26 -38.36 29.31
N LYS A 313 16.39 -38.17 30.32
CA LYS A 313 16.48 -38.88 31.60
C LYS A 313 16.14 -40.37 31.46
N GLU A 314 15.02 -40.72 30.84
CA GLU A 314 14.56 -42.11 30.68
C GLU A 314 15.53 -42.97 29.88
N VAL A 315 15.98 -42.46 28.73
CA VAL A 315 16.83 -43.22 27.80
C VAL A 315 18.31 -43.08 28.16
N GLY A 316 18.74 -41.89 28.61
CA GLY A 316 20.15 -41.61 28.90
C GLY A 316 20.61 -42.00 30.31
N THR A 317 19.77 -41.84 31.34
CA THR A 317 20.17 -42.08 32.75
C THR A 317 19.45 -43.25 33.43
N GLU A 318 18.17 -43.48 33.14
CA GLU A 318 17.38 -44.53 33.79
C GLU A 318 17.42 -45.88 33.07
N GLY A 319 18.01 -45.96 31.86
CA GLY A 319 18.16 -47.19 31.09
C GLY A 319 16.84 -47.80 30.59
N LYS A 320 15.74 -47.03 30.60
CA LYS A 320 14.43 -47.46 30.08
C LYS A 320 14.40 -47.29 28.57
N LEU A 321 14.72 -48.38 27.87
CA LEU A 321 14.84 -48.40 26.41
C LEU A 321 13.45 -48.36 25.74
N GLY A 322 13.23 -47.39 24.84
CA GLY A 322 11.99 -47.24 24.06
C GLY A 322 11.13 -46.01 24.36
N GLY A 323 11.56 -45.10 25.25
CA GLY A 323 10.86 -43.83 25.50
C GLY A 323 10.89 -42.88 24.29
N GLN A 324 9.74 -42.34 23.92
CA GLN A 324 9.59 -41.34 22.85
C GLN A 324 9.01 -40.04 23.43
N ALA A 325 9.44 -38.91 22.86
CA ALA A 325 8.93 -37.57 23.14
C ALA A 325 7.64 -37.35 22.34
N GLU A 326 6.55 -37.00 23.03
CA GLU A 326 5.27 -36.60 22.43
C GLU A 326 4.93 -35.17 22.87
N VAL A 327 5.07 -34.21 21.96
CA VAL A 327 4.72 -32.80 22.22
C VAL A 327 3.47 -32.46 21.41
N LYS A 328 2.40 -32.00 22.08
CA LYS A 328 1.12 -31.70 21.43
C LYS A 328 1.15 -30.35 20.71
N GLY A 329 0.62 -30.29 19.48
CA GLY A 329 0.40 -29.04 18.75
C GLY A 329 1.63 -28.43 18.06
N VAL A 330 2.69 -29.22 17.83
CA VAL A 330 3.91 -28.76 17.13
C VAL A 330 3.85 -29.06 15.62
N SER A 331 4.36 -28.12 14.81
CA SER A 331 4.45 -28.22 13.34
C SER A 331 5.75 -27.56 12.84
N GLY A 332 6.19 -27.90 11.62
CA GLY A 332 7.44 -27.37 11.05
C GLY A 332 8.67 -27.83 11.83
N THR A 333 9.66 -26.94 12.01
CA THR A 333 10.96 -27.25 12.65
C THR A 333 10.83 -27.89 14.04
N TRP A 334 9.76 -27.57 14.78
CA TRP A 334 9.50 -28.15 16.10
C TRP A 334 9.18 -29.65 16.03
N LYS A 335 8.43 -30.06 15.00
CA LYS A 335 8.15 -31.46 14.74
C LYS A 335 9.44 -32.18 14.35
N ASP A 336 10.24 -31.58 13.47
CA ASP A 336 11.52 -32.15 13.04
C ASP A 336 12.48 -32.35 14.22
N LEU A 337 12.52 -31.42 15.19
CA LEU A 337 13.32 -31.54 16.42
C LEU A 337 12.81 -32.66 17.33
N THR A 338 11.49 -32.79 17.52
CA THR A 338 10.91 -33.90 18.27
C THR A 338 11.22 -35.24 17.59
N ASP A 339 11.13 -35.30 16.27
CA ASP A 339 11.45 -36.50 15.47
C ASP A 339 12.94 -36.84 15.56
N ASN A 340 13.83 -35.85 15.58
CA ASN A 340 15.26 -36.05 15.78
C ASN A 340 15.60 -36.60 17.19
N VAL A 341 14.95 -36.09 18.24
CA VAL A 341 15.11 -36.62 19.61
C VAL A 341 14.61 -38.06 19.69
N ASN A 342 13.48 -38.36 19.05
CA ASN A 342 12.94 -39.72 18.94
C ASN A 342 13.86 -40.65 18.15
N PHE A 343 14.45 -40.16 17.06
CA PHE A 343 15.41 -40.91 16.27
C PHE A 343 16.67 -41.23 17.09
N MET A 344 17.19 -40.26 17.86
CA MET A 344 18.32 -40.47 18.77
C MET A 344 17.99 -41.51 19.86
N ALA A 345 16.83 -41.40 20.50
CA ALA A 345 16.37 -42.33 21.53
C ALA A 345 16.22 -43.77 20.98
N SER A 346 15.70 -43.91 19.76
CA SER A 346 15.57 -45.19 19.05
C SER A 346 16.93 -45.79 18.70
N ASN A 347 17.88 -44.97 18.21
CA ASN A 347 19.23 -45.41 17.91
C ASN A 347 19.95 -45.91 19.17
N LEU A 348 19.95 -45.13 20.26
CA LEU A 348 20.54 -45.55 21.53
C LEU A 348 19.92 -46.87 22.04
N THR A 349 18.59 -46.99 21.93
CA THR A 349 17.87 -48.22 22.30
C THR A 349 18.34 -49.44 21.49
N THR A 350 18.46 -49.29 20.18
CA THR A 350 18.89 -50.37 19.28
C THR A 350 20.36 -50.75 19.53
N GLN A 351 21.22 -49.76 19.71
CA GLN A 351 22.64 -49.92 19.98
C GLN A 351 22.90 -50.71 21.28
N VAL A 352 22.26 -50.30 22.38
CA VAL A 352 22.39 -50.98 23.69
C VAL A 352 21.87 -52.40 23.64
N ARG A 353 20.72 -52.66 22.99
CA ARG A 353 20.22 -54.03 22.80
C ARG A 353 21.15 -54.90 21.97
N GLY A 354 21.79 -54.33 20.95
CA GLY A 354 22.79 -55.01 20.13
C GLY A 354 23.98 -55.50 20.97
N ILE A 355 24.53 -54.62 21.81
CA ILE A 355 25.66 -54.94 22.70
C ILE A 355 25.30 -56.12 23.61
N VAL A 356 24.13 -56.06 24.26
CA VAL A 356 23.67 -57.13 25.16
C VAL A 356 23.63 -58.49 24.45
N LYS A 357 23.13 -58.56 23.21
CA LYS A 357 23.06 -59.81 22.44
C LYS A 357 24.43 -60.43 22.18
N VAL A 358 25.42 -59.60 21.83
CA VAL A 358 26.77 -60.09 21.49
C VAL A 358 27.55 -60.49 22.73
N VAL A 359 27.50 -59.69 23.80
CA VAL A 359 28.10 -60.07 25.09
C VAL A 359 27.53 -61.40 25.59
N THR A 360 26.23 -61.62 25.45
CA THR A 360 25.59 -62.91 25.78
C THR A 360 26.10 -64.05 24.90
N ALA A 361 26.35 -63.81 23.60
CA ALA A 361 26.86 -64.84 22.68
C ALA A 361 28.32 -65.22 22.97
N VAL A 362 29.17 -64.22 23.22
CA VAL A 362 30.58 -64.42 23.63
C VAL A 362 30.64 -65.21 24.94
N ALA A 363 29.77 -64.91 25.91
CA ALA A 363 29.68 -65.66 27.17
C ALA A 363 29.28 -67.14 26.97
N ASN A 364 28.57 -67.47 25.89
CA ASN A 364 28.16 -68.84 25.54
C ASN A 364 29.16 -69.55 24.60
N GLY A 365 30.34 -68.97 24.33
CA GLY A 365 31.41 -69.59 23.54
C GLY A 365 31.33 -69.37 22.03
N ASP A 366 30.37 -68.60 21.53
CA ASP A 366 30.26 -68.22 20.11
C ASP A 366 31.01 -66.91 19.84
N LEU A 367 32.30 -67.02 19.52
CA LEU A 367 33.18 -65.88 19.19
C LEU A 367 33.03 -65.38 17.75
N THR A 368 32.08 -65.92 16.97
CA THR A 368 31.86 -65.54 15.58
C THR A 368 30.85 -64.41 15.42
N ARG A 369 29.98 -64.19 16.43
CA ARG A 369 29.00 -63.10 16.39
C ARG A 369 29.67 -61.76 16.64
N LYS A 370 29.55 -60.87 15.65
CA LYS A 370 29.99 -59.49 15.75
C LYS A 370 28.84 -58.55 16.09
N LEU A 371 29.16 -57.50 16.80
CA LEU A 371 28.26 -56.39 17.04
C LEU A 371 28.17 -55.54 15.76
N VAL A 372 27.11 -55.77 14.98
CA VAL A 372 26.79 -54.96 13.80
C VAL A 372 25.83 -53.88 14.25
N VAL A 373 26.36 -52.67 14.39
CA VAL A 373 25.61 -51.50 14.79
C VAL A 373 25.93 -50.40 13.78
N GLU A 374 24.90 -49.81 13.18
CA GLU A 374 25.04 -48.57 12.42
C GLU A 374 25.26 -47.40 13.40
N ALA A 375 26.48 -47.25 13.89
CA ALA A 375 26.88 -46.18 14.79
C ALA A 375 28.10 -45.43 14.25
N LYS A 376 28.27 -44.18 14.68
CA LYS A 376 29.44 -43.35 14.40
C LYS A 376 29.98 -42.78 15.73
N GLY A 377 31.28 -42.49 15.80
CA GLY A 377 31.92 -41.94 17.00
C GLY A 377 32.20 -42.98 18.09
N GLU A 378 32.02 -42.60 19.36
CA GLU A 378 32.42 -43.42 20.52
C GLU A 378 31.69 -44.77 20.61
N ILE A 379 30.42 -44.84 20.18
CA ILE A 379 29.67 -46.11 20.14
C ILE A 379 30.26 -47.06 19.09
N ALA A 380 30.72 -46.52 17.95
CA ALA A 380 31.44 -47.32 16.95
C ALA A 380 32.79 -47.79 17.52
N ALA A 381 33.52 -46.91 18.22
CA ALA A 381 34.78 -47.28 18.89
C ALA A 381 34.57 -48.33 20.01
N LEU A 382 33.46 -48.26 20.76
CA LEU A 382 33.09 -49.28 21.75
C LEU A 382 32.70 -50.60 21.06
N ALA A 383 31.93 -50.54 19.98
CA ALA A 383 31.62 -51.71 19.19
C ALA A 383 32.89 -52.35 18.60
N ASP A 384 33.81 -51.53 18.10
CA ASP A 384 35.14 -51.93 17.65
C ASP A 384 35.98 -52.48 18.80
N THR A 385 35.86 -51.95 20.01
CA THR A 385 36.58 -52.46 21.20
C THR A 385 36.03 -53.80 21.64
N ILE A 386 34.70 -53.98 21.68
CA ILE A 386 34.06 -55.26 22.01
C ILE A 386 34.34 -56.28 20.91
N ASN A 387 34.26 -55.87 19.64
CA ASN A 387 34.63 -56.70 18.50
C ASN A 387 36.14 -57.03 18.55
N SER A 388 37.00 -56.09 18.91
CA SER A 388 38.46 -56.27 19.07
C SER A 388 38.79 -57.18 20.25
N MET A 389 38.05 -57.10 21.37
CA MET A 389 38.18 -58.02 22.49
C MET A 389 37.73 -59.43 22.09
N THR A 390 36.61 -59.54 21.38
CA THR A 390 36.12 -60.81 20.83
C THR A 390 37.10 -61.38 19.81
N ASP A 391 37.67 -60.51 18.96
CA ASP A 391 38.74 -60.83 18.02
C ASP A 391 40.03 -61.18 18.75
N THR A 392 40.34 -60.61 19.93
CA THR A 392 41.52 -60.94 20.73
C THR A 392 41.35 -62.28 21.43
N LEU A 393 40.16 -62.58 21.94
CA LEU A 393 39.81 -63.90 22.47
C LEU A 393 39.87 -64.96 21.38
N ARG A 394 39.36 -64.62 20.18
CA ARG A 394 39.48 -65.45 18.99
C ARG A 394 40.95 -65.60 18.58
N ILE A 395 41.74 -64.53 18.54
CA ILE A 395 43.17 -64.54 18.22
C ILE A 395 43.92 -65.34 19.27
N PHE A 396 43.59 -65.26 20.56
CA PHE A 396 44.22 -66.09 21.58
C PHE A 396 43.92 -67.57 21.34
N ALA A 397 42.65 -67.91 21.08
CA ALA A 397 42.25 -69.27 20.72
C ALA A 397 42.94 -69.74 19.43
N ASP A 398 43.00 -68.88 18.42
CA ASP A 398 43.71 -69.10 17.16
C ASP A 398 45.20 -69.24 17.41
N GLN A 399 45.86 -68.44 18.25
CA GLN A 399 47.30 -68.44 18.52
C GLN A 399 47.76 -69.65 19.33
N VAL A 400 46.97 -70.08 20.32
CA VAL A 400 47.22 -71.34 21.02
C VAL A 400 47.07 -72.51 20.05
N THR A 401 46.10 -72.44 19.14
CA THR A 401 45.93 -73.40 18.05
C THR A 401 47.06 -73.29 17.01
N ASP A 402 47.54 -72.08 16.73
CA ASP A 402 48.55 -71.74 15.73
C ASP A 402 49.93 -72.11 16.22
N VAL A 403 50.22 -72.12 17.53
CA VAL A 403 51.53 -72.55 18.05
C VAL A 403 51.56 -74.07 18.22
N ALA A 404 50.44 -74.66 18.62
CA ALA A 404 50.24 -76.10 18.49
C ALA A 404 50.37 -76.56 17.03
N ARG A 405 49.93 -75.73 16.07
CA ARG A 405 50.10 -75.94 14.63
C ARG A 405 51.52 -75.58 14.16
N GLU A 406 52.12 -74.45 14.54
CA GLU A 406 53.39 -73.92 14.02
C GLU A 406 54.59 -74.75 14.48
N VAL A 407 54.58 -75.19 15.74
CA VAL A 407 55.64 -76.00 16.33
C VAL A 407 55.37 -77.48 16.12
N GLY A 408 54.09 -77.91 16.18
CA GLY A 408 53.70 -79.32 16.11
C GLY A 408 53.38 -79.86 14.71
N ILE A 409 52.96 -79.01 13.77
CA ILE A 409 52.48 -79.40 12.42
C ILE A 409 53.26 -78.67 11.30
N GLU A 410 53.65 -77.40 11.47
CA GLU A 410 54.27 -76.56 10.40
C GLU A 410 55.80 -76.42 10.51
N GLY A 411 56.43 -76.90 11.60
CA GLY A 411 57.89 -76.94 11.73
C GLY A 411 58.61 -75.58 11.83
N LYS A 412 57.91 -74.51 12.22
CA LYS A 412 58.49 -73.19 12.51
C LYS A 412 59.02 -73.11 13.92
N LEU A 413 60.24 -72.61 14.02
CA LEU A 413 61.10 -72.90 15.15
C LEU A 413 61.54 -71.62 15.83
N GLY A 414 61.18 -71.56 17.11
CA GLY A 414 61.11 -70.36 17.92
C GLY A 414 59.69 -69.84 18.06
N GLY A 415 58.70 -70.60 17.54
CA GLY A 415 57.28 -70.24 17.58
C GLY A 415 56.82 -70.04 19.01
N GLN A 416 56.68 -68.77 19.38
CA GLN A 416 56.15 -68.39 20.66
C GLN A 416 54.77 -67.79 20.41
N ALA A 417 53.76 -68.35 21.07
CA ALA A 417 52.46 -67.71 21.23
C ALA A 417 52.75 -66.29 21.68
N LYS A 418 52.27 -65.34 20.87
CA LYS A 418 52.45 -63.93 21.15
C LYS A 418 51.13 -63.26 20.90
N VAL A 419 50.29 -63.30 21.94
CA VAL A 419 48.98 -62.66 21.92
C VAL A 419 49.19 -61.17 22.21
N PRO A 420 49.07 -60.30 21.20
CA PRO A 420 49.39 -58.88 21.36
C PRO A 420 48.41 -58.24 22.34
N GLY A 421 48.92 -57.47 23.32
CA GLY A 421 48.10 -56.83 24.35
C GLY A 421 47.66 -57.73 25.52
N ALA A 422 48.09 -59.00 25.55
CA ALA A 422 47.82 -59.91 26.67
C ALA A 422 48.49 -59.42 27.97
N ALA A 423 47.68 -59.13 28.98
CA ALA A 423 48.10 -58.69 30.31
C ALA A 423 47.40 -59.53 31.39
N GLY A 424 48.01 -59.65 32.57
CA GLY A 424 47.51 -60.52 33.64
C GLY A 424 47.50 -61.99 33.19
N THR A 425 46.38 -62.67 33.44
CA THR A 425 46.24 -64.12 33.27
C THR A 425 46.47 -64.63 31.83
N TRP A 426 46.27 -63.79 30.81
CA TRP A 426 46.51 -64.15 29.39
C TRP A 426 48.00 -64.27 29.05
N LYS A 427 48.86 -63.57 29.79
CA LYS A 427 50.32 -63.62 29.59
C LYS A 427 50.91 -64.93 30.13
N ASP A 428 50.47 -65.35 31.32
CA ASP A 428 50.98 -66.56 31.98
C ASP A 428 50.70 -67.84 31.16
N LEU A 429 49.51 -67.92 30.53
CA LEU A 429 49.15 -69.03 29.64
C LEU A 429 49.97 -69.06 28.34
N THR A 430 50.31 -67.88 27.84
CA THR A 430 51.12 -67.69 26.64
C THR A 430 52.56 -68.17 26.88
N ASP A 431 53.14 -67.87 28.05
CA ASP A 431 54.51 -68.22 28.40
C ASP A 431 54.74 -69.74 28.52
N ASN A 432 53.74 -70.50 29.01
CA ASN A 432 53.82 -71.96 29.11
C ASN A 432 53.86 -72.67 27.74
N VAL A 433 53.11 -72.17 26.76
CA VAL A 433 53.11 -72.69 25.36
C VAL A 433 54.48 -72.42 24.69
N ASN A 434 55.14 -71.33 25.07
CA ASN A 434 56.43 -70.89 24.51
C ASN A 434 57.62 -71.75 24.93
N GLN A 435 57.57 -72.34 26.13
CA GLN A 435 58.63 -73.20 26.63
C GLN A 435 58.73 -74.53 25.87
N LEU A 436 57.58 -75.10 25.48
CA LEU A 436 57.51 -76.34 24.69
C LEU A 436 58.10 -76.15 23.29
N ALA A 437 57.85 -74.99 22.67
CA ALA A 437 58.41 -74.61 21.39
C ALA A 437 59.94 -74.49 21.39
N GLY A 438 60.53 -73.98 22.48
CA GLY A 438 61.97 -73.74 22.61
C GLY A 438 62.85 -74.98 22.39
N ASN A 439 62.35 -76.18 22.72
CA ASN A 439 63.12 -77.42 22.58
C ASN A 439 63.22 -77.90 21.12
N LEU A 440 62.12 -77.89 20.35
CA LEU A 440 62.26 -78.10 18.90
C LEU A 440 63.15 -77.00 18.30
N THR A 441 62.99 -75.75 18.74
CA THR A 441 63.61 -74.55 18.14
C THR A 441 65.11 -74.67 17.93
N THR A 442 65.79 -75.19 18.94
CA THR A 442 67.25 -75.31 18.95
C THR A 442 67.75 -76.19 17.80
N GLN A 443 66.96 -77.19 17.38
CA GLN A 443 67.36 -78.15 16.36
C GLN A 443 67.30 -77.61 14.92
N VAL A 444 66.31 -76.81 14.50
CA VAL A 444 66.41 -76.13 13.19
C VAL A 444 67.11 -74.78 13.23
N ARG A 445 67.42 -74.22 14.41
CA ARG A 445 68.28 -73.03 14.50
C ARG A 445 69.67 -73.29 13.92
N ALA A 446 70.21 -74.50 14.08
CA ALA A 446 71.47 -74.94 13.44
C ALA A 446 71.39 -75.00 11.90
N ILE A 447 70.21 -75.32 11.36
CA ILE A 447 69.92 -75.31 9.92
C ILE A 447 69.75 -73.86 9.44
N ALA A 448 69.15 -72.97 10.24
CA ALA A 448 68.94 -71.56 9.95
C ALA A 448 70.22 -70.70 9.97
N GLU A 449 71.21 -71.00 10.80
CA GLU A 449 72.48 -70.25 10.84
C GLU A 449 73.25 -70.30 9.52
N VAL A 450 73.29 -71.46 8.87
CA VAL A 450 73.94 -71.60 7.56
C VAL A 450 73.10 -70.94 6.48
N ALA A 451 71.76 -71.05 6.53
CA ALA A 451 70.87 -70.28 5.65
C ALA A 451 71.07 -68.76 5.81
N THR A 452 71.37 -68.29 7.03
CA THR A 452 71.63 -66.87 7.33
C THR A 452 72.98 -66.39 6.77
N ALA A 453 74.03 -67.23 6.82
CA ALA A 453 75.33 -66.90 6.21
C ALA A 453 75.22 -66.73 4.68
N VAL A 454 74.40 -67.56 4.05
CA VAL A 454 74.07 -67.52 2.62
C VAL A 454 73.34 -66.22 2.26
N THR A 455 72.39 -65.76 3.09
CA THR A 455 71.71 -64.46 2.90
C THR A 455 72.61 -63.24 3.15
N LYS A 456 73.74 -63.39 3.85
CA LYS A 456 74.74 -62.32 4.07
C LYS A 456 75.82 -62.26 2.98
N GLY A 457 75.66 -63.04 1.90
CA GLY A 457 76.55 -63.03 0.74
C GLY A 457 77.74 -64.00 0.82
N ASP A 458 77.90 -64.72 1.93
CA ASP A 458 78.93 -65.74 2.08
C ASP A 458 78.38 -67.11 1.65
N LEU A 459 78.49 -67.38 0.35
CA LEU A 459 77.94 -68.55 -0.31
C LEU A 459 78.85 -69.80 -0.21
N THR A 460 79.77 -69.84 0.77
CA THR A 460 80.77 -70.92 0.93
C THR A 460 80.49 -71.91 2.07
N ARG A 461 79.47 -71.67 2.90
CA ARG A 461 79.17 -72.47 4.12
C ARG A 461 78.14 -73.59 3.90
N SER A 462 78.15 -74.64 4.77
CA SER A 462 77.22 -75.79 4.76
C SER A 462 76.84 -76.30 6.16
N ILE A 463 75.70 -77.00 6.30
CA ILE A 463 75.13 -77.45 7.60
C ILE A 463 75.65 -78.84 8.04
N THR A 464 76.04 -79.00 9.33
CA THR A 464 76.71 -80.21 9.88
C THR A 464 76.08 -80.89 11.13
N VAL A 465 75.04 -80.36 11.78
CA VAL A 465 74.46 -80.91 13.04
C VAL A 465 73.70 -82.25 12.87
N GLU A 466 73.74 -83.12 13.90
CA GLU A 466 72.98 -84.39 13.96
C GLU A 466 71.49 -84.18 14.21
N ALA A 467 70.66 -84.63 13.27
CA ALA A 467 69.21 -84.59 13.33
C ALA A 467 68.63 -85.97 12.98
N GLN A 468 67.50 -86.34 13.59
CA GLN A 468 66.81 -87.61 13.31
C GLN A 468 65.45 -87.38 12.65
N GLY A 469 65.03 -88.31 11.79
CA GLY A 469 63.77 -88.22 11.05
C GLY A 469 63.78 -87.16 9.93
N GLU A 470 62.64 -86.51 9.70
CA GLU A 470 62.41 -85.58 8.57
C GLU A 470 63.35 -84.37 8.55
N VAL A 471 63.90 -83.96 9.70
CA VAL A 471 64.85 -82.84 9.84
C VAL A 471 66.20 -83.13 9.15
N SER A 472 66.58 -84.41 8.96
CA SER A 472 67.81 -84.80 8.24
C SER A 472 67.71 -84.59 6.72
N ALA A 473 66.53 -84.79 6.14
CA ALA A 473 66.29 -84.56 4.72
C ALA A 473 66.32 -83.06 4.35
N LEU A 474 65.79 -82.19 5.23
CA LEU A 474 65.80 -80.73 5.07
C LEU A 474 67.22 -80.15 4.98
N LYS A 475 68.19 -80.73 5.70
CA LYS A 475 69.61 -80.35 5.65
C LYS A 475 70.21 -80.43 4.23
N ASN A 476 69.88 -81.49 3.49
CA ASN A 476 70.45 -81.75 2.17
C ASN A 476 69.92 -80.77 1.11
N ASN A 477 68.63 -80.41 1.15
CA ASN A 477 67.99 -79.49 0.19
C ASN A 477 68.48 -78.03 0.33
N ILE A 478 68.71 -77.55 1.56
CA ILE A 478 69.20 -76.19 1.79
C ILE A 478 70.61 -76.00 1.19
N ASN A 479 71.47 -77.01 1.21
CA ASN A 479 72.79 -76.93 0.57
C ASN A 479 72.70 -76.76 -0.97
N GLN A 480 71.65 -77.27 -1.63
CA GLN A 480 71.45 -77.11 -3.08
C GLN A 480 70.93 -75.69 -3.45
N MET A 481 70.14 -75.05 -2.58
CA MET A 481 69.67 -73.67 -2.74
C MET A 481 70.81 -72.63 -2.73
N ILE A 482 71.86 -72.87 -1.96
CA ILE A 482 73.05 -71.99 -1.86
C ILE A 482 73.74 -71.83 -3.23
N ALA A 483 73.78 -72.91 -4.03
CA ALA A 483 74.34 -72.88 -5.38
C ALA A 483 73.54 -71.97 -6.32
N ASN A 484 72.20 -71.95 -6.21
CA ASN A 484 71.32 -71.14 -7.06
C ASN A 484 71.32 -69.64 -6.69
N LEU A 485 71.47 -69.30 -5.40
CA LEU A 485 71.54 -67.91 -4.94
C LEU A 485 72.79 -67.17 -5.45
N LYS A 486 73.89 -67.90 -5.69
CA LYS A 486 75.11 -67.38 -6.31
C LYS A 486 74.87 -66.80 -7.70
N ASP A 487 74.09 -67.50 -8.50
CA ASP A 487 73.76 -67.12 -9.88
C ASP A 487 72.78 -65.92 -9.93
N THR A 488 71.90 -65.82 -8.93
CA THR A 488 70.89 -64.74 -8.84
C THR A 488 71.49 -63.40 -8.40
N THR A 489 72.54 -63.42 -7.57
CA THR A 489 73.17 -62.21 -7.02
C THR A 489 73.87 -61.38 -8.11
N GLN A 490 74.43 -62.04 -9.13
CA GLN A 490 75.09 -61.39 -10.26
C GLN A 490 74.10 -60.60 -11.15
N LYS A 491 72.88 -61.13 -11.36
CA LYS A 491 71.81 -60.42 -12.08
C LYS A 491 71.30 -59.18 -11.32
N ASN A 492 71.27 -59.23 -10.00
CA ASN A 492 70.83 -58.08 -9.18
C ASN A 492 71.82 -56.90 -9.26
N MET A 493 73.13 -57.15 -9.32
CA MET A 493 74.14 -56.09 -9.46
C MET A 493 73.99 -55.32 -10.78
N GLU A 494 73.66 -56.01 -11.87
CA GLU A 494 73.37 -55.36 -13.17
C GLU A 494 72.11 -54.49 -13.09
N GLN A 495 71.07 -54.93 -12.39
CA GLN A 495 69.86 -54.11 -12.18
C GLN A 495 70.12 -52.87 -11.31
N ASP A 496 70.95 -52.98 -10.28
CA ASP A 496 71.28 -51.84 -9.40
C ASP A 496 72.07 -50.75 -10.14
N TRP A 497 72.98 -51.13 -11.04
CA TRP A 497 73.69 -50.17 -11.89
C TRP A 497 72.72 -49.40 -12.82
N LEU A 498 71.76 -50.10 -13.43
CA LEU A 498 70.71 -49.48 -14.27
C LEU A 498 69.87 -48.49 -13.46
N LYS A 499 69.31 -48.93 -12.34
CA LYS A 499 68.41 -48.10 -11.50
C LYS A 499 69.12 -46.86 -10.96
N THR A 500 70.35 -47.02 -10.47
CA THR A 500 71.11 -45.91 -9.87
C THR A 500 71.43 -44.82 -10.90
N ASN A 501 71.85 -45.20 -12.11
CA ASN A 501 72.14 -44.22 -13.15
C ASN A 501 70.86 -43.57 -13.70
N LEU A 502 69.75 -44.31 -13.87
CA LEU A 502 68.47 -43.72 -14.28
C LEU A 502 67.94 -42.70 -13.27
N ALA A 503 68.09 -42.99 -11.97
CA ALA A 503 67.73 -42.07 -10.89
C ALA A 503 68.59 -40.79 -10.93
N LYS A 504 69.92 -40.92 -11.12
CA LYS A 504 70.83 -39.77 -11.26
C LYS A 504 70.39 -38.83 -12.39
N PHE A 505 70.14 -39.37 -13.59
CA PHE A 505 69.71 -38.54 -14.72
C PHE A 505 68.33 -37.91 -14.50
N SER A 506 67.37 -38.65 -13.96
CA SER A 506 66.04 -38.12 -13.66
C SER A 506 66.11 -36.92 -12.70
N GLY A 507 66.98 -36.98 -11.68
CA GLY A 507 67.20 -35.87 -10.76
C GLY A 507 67.91 -34.67 -11.39
N MET A 508 68.93 -34.90 -12.24
CA MET A 508 69.67 -33.81 -12.90
C MET A 508 68.84 -33.00 -13.89
N MET A 509 67.87 -33.65 -14.54
CA MET A 509 66.96 -33.00 -15.49
C MET A 509 65.85 -32.20 -14.78
N GLN A 510 65.57 -32.53 -13.51
CA GLN A 510 64.54 -31.88 -12.70
C GLN A 510 64.94 -30.44 -12.34
N GLY A 511 64.06 -29.47 -12.59
CA GLY A 511 64.25 -28.06 -12.23
C GLY A 511 64.83 -27.17 -13.34
N GLN A 512 65.17 -27.72 -14.49
CA GLN A 512 65.56 -26.94 -15.66
C GLN A 512 64.32 -26.45 -16.42
N LYS A 513 64.34 -25.19 -16.87
CA LYS A 513 63.23 -24.55 -17.60
C LYS A 513 63.54 -24.26 -19.07
N ASP A 514 64.76 -24.54 -19.51
CA ASP A 514 65.24 -24.26 -20.86
C ASP A 514 65.69 -25.56 -21.53
N LEU A 515 65.11 -25.84 -22.71
CA LEU A 515 65.40 -27.02 -23.51
C LEU A 515 66.88 -27.09 -23.93
N LYS A 516 67.52 -25.94 -24.15
CA LYS A 516 68.93 -25.87 -24.52
C LYS A 516 69.86 -26.19 -23.33
N ALA A 517 69.53 -25.72 -22.14
CA ALA A 517 70.26 -26.03 -20.92
C ALA A 517 70.21 -27.53 -20.58
N VAL A 518 69.01 -28.15 -20.62
CA VAL A 518 68.83 -29.59 -20.36
C VAL A 518 69.57 -30.46 -21.35
N SER A 519 69.38 -30.20 -22.64
CA SER A 519 70.02 -30.99 -23.70
C SER A 519 71.54 -30.92 -23.61
N LYS A 520 72.14 -29.80 -23.21
CA LYS A 520 73.58 -29.71 -22.98
C LYS A 520 74.04 -30.54 -21.77
N LEU A 521 73.30 -30.48 -20.66
CA LEU A 521 73.61 -31.20 -19.42
C LEU A 521 73.54 -32.73 -19.62
N ILE A 522 72.50 -33.20 -20.33
CA ILE A 522 72.37 -34.62 -20.68
C ILE A 522 73.58 -35.06 -21.49
N MET A 523 73.95 -34.32 -22.55
CA MET A 523 75.06 -34.70 -23.41
C MET A 523 76.41 -34.74 -22.69
N SER A 524 76.65 -33.86 -21.70
CA SER A 524 77.91 -33.88 -20.94
C SER A 524 78.06 -35.06 -19.99
N GLU A 525 76.98 -35.56 -19.41
CA GLU A 525 77.03 -36.68 -18.46
C GLU A 525 76.80 -38.04 -19.13
N LEU A 526 75.90 -38.09 -20.13
CA LEU A 526 75.50 -39.34 -20.78
C LEU A 526 76.64 -39.89 -21.61
N THR A 527 77.28 -39.04 -22.40
CA THR A 527 78.30 -39.45 -23.38
C THR A 527 79.45 -40.21 -22.69
N PRO A 528 80.08 -39.69 -21.61
CA PRO A 528 81.13 -40.44 -20.92
C PRO A 528 80.63 -41.70 -20.19
N LEU A 529 79.42 -41.67 -19.61
CA LEU A 529 78.90 -42.78 -18.80
C LEU A 529 78.78 -44.08 -19.60
N VAL A 530 78.29 -44.01 -20.84
CA VAL A 530 78.18 -45.17 -21.72
C VAL A 530 79.45 -45.43 -22.53
N SER A 531 80.57 -44.80 -22.14
CA SER A 531 81.86 -44.85 -22.84
C SER A 531 81.78 -44.36 -24.29
N ALA A 532 80.83 -43.48 -24.62
CA ALA A 532 80.81 -42.75 -25.88
C ALA A 532 81.76 -41.55 -25.81
N HIS A 533 82.26 -41.13 -26.97
CA HIS A 533 83.27 -40.09 -27.08
C HIS A 533 82.83 -38.93 -27.98
N HIS A 534 81.66 -39.07 -28.60
CA HIS A 534 81.03 -38.07 -29.45
C HIS A 534 79.51 -38.19 -29.34
N GLY A 535 78.79 -37.07 -29.44
CA GLY A 535 77.34 -37.13 -29.54
C GLY A 535 76.65 -35.84 -30.01
N ALA A 536 75.42 -35.99 -30.50
CA ALA A 536 74.58 -34.92 -31.02
C ALA A 536 73.13 -35.08 -30.54
N PHE A 537 72.48 -33.97 -30.21
CA PHE A 537 71.10 -33.95 -29.71
C PHE A 537 70.24 -33.06 -30.62
N TYR A 538 69.22 -33.66 -31.25
CA TYR A 538 68.30 -32.99 -32.16
C TYR A 538 66.91 -32.90 -31.53
N ILE A 539 66.28 -31.72 -31.53
CA ILE A 539 64.93 -31.52 -30.99
C ILE A 539 63.90 -31.39 -32.12
N ALA A 540 62.69 -31.89 -31.90
CA ALA A 540 61.58 -31.73 -32.83
C ALA A 540 61.05 -30.28 -32.77
N GLU A 541 61.05 -29.60 -33.91
CA GLU A 541 60.33 -28.34 -34.15
C GLU A 541 59.23 -28.60 -35.19
N SER A 542 58.08 -27.93 -35.06
CA SER A 542 57.01 -27.99 -36.06
C SER A 542 57.21 -26.86 -37.07
N GLN A 543 57.47 -27.21 -38.33
CA GLN A 543 57.62 -26.25 -39.44
C GLN A 543 56.65 -26.67 -40.55
N ASP A 544 55.76 -25.76 -40.97
CA ASP A 544 54.70 -26.04 -41.97
C ASP A 544 53.86 -27.30 -41.66
N ASN A 545 53.59 -27.53 -40.38
CA ASN A 545 52.86 -28.70 -39.85
C ASN A 545 53.56 -30.06 -40.02
N GLU A 546 54.84 -30.08 -40.42
CA GLU A 546 55.69 -31.28 -40.43
C GLU A 546 56.80 -31.19 -39.36
N PRO A 547 57.16 -32.31 -38.70
CA PRO A 547 58.21 -32.32 -37.70
C PRO A 547 59.60 -32.33 -38.36
N VAL A 548 60.43 -31.37 -37.97
CA VAL A 548 61.83 -31.23 -38.38
C VAL A 548 62.74 -31.32 -37.16
N PHE A 549 63.79 -32.13 -37.27
CA PHE A 549 64.74 -32.37 -36.18
C PHE A 549 65.96 -31.47 -36.31
N LYS A 550 66.09 -30.50 -35.41
CA LYS A 550 67.15 -29.50 -35.42
C LYS A 550 68.16 -29.74 -34.31
N LEU A 551 69.44 -29.66 -34.64
CA LEU A 551 70.53 -29.78 -33.66
C LEU A 551 70.42 -28.66 -32.60
N ILE A 552 70.29 -29.03 -31.32
CA ILE A 552 70.19 -28.08 -30.20
C ILE A 552 71.43 -28.12 -29.29
N SER A 553 72.07 -29.29 -29.15
CA SER A 553 73.31 -29.46 -28.38
C SER A 553 74.18 -30.59 -28.94
N SER A 554 75.45 -30.63 -28.56
CA SER A 554 76.41 -31.64 -29.01
C SER A 554 77.58 -31.81 -28.03
N TYR A 555 78.20 -33.00 -28.01
CA TYR A 555 79.40 -33.32 -27.25
C TYR A 555 80.55 -33.70 -28.20
N ALA A 556 81.69 -33.00 -28.10
CA ALA A 556 82.87 -33.20 -28.95
C ALA A 556 82.57 -33.22 -30.48
N PHE A 557 81.65 -32.34 -30.92
CA PHE A 557 81.23 -32.19 -32.32
C PHE A 557 81.97 -31.04 -33.01
N LYS A 558 82.43 -31.26 -34.24
CA LYS A 558 83.08 -30.23 -35.08
C LYS A 558 82.16 -29.87 -36.24
N GLU A 559 81.66 -28.63 -36.27
CA GLU A 559 80.87 -28.13 -37.39
C GLU A 559 81.72 -28.12 -38.68
N ARG A 560 81.30 -28.90 -39.68
CA ARG A 560 81.88 -28.87 -41.04
C ARG A 560 80.99 -27.99 -41.93
N LYS A 561 81.59 -27.20 -42.83
CA LYS A 561 80.93 -26.16 -43.64
C LYS A 561 79.79 -26.62 -44.58
N ASN A 562 79.53 -27.93 -44.75
CA ASN A 562 78.55 -28.47 -45.71
C ASN A 562 77.63 -29.59 -45.14
N LEU A 563 77.32 -29.61 -43.83
CA LEU A 563 76.40 -30.61 -43.23
C LEU A 563 75.10 -29.95 -42.75
N THR A 564 73.96 -30.49 -43.18
CA THR A 564 72.62 -30.02 -42.83
C THR A 564 72.37 -30.18 -41.32
N GLN A 565 71.92 -29.14 -40.62
CA GLN A 565 71.66 -29.14 -39.17
C GLN A 565 70.19 -29.40 -38.81
N ARG A 566 69.37 -29.69 -39.83
CA ARG A 566 67.95 -29.97 -39.75
C ARG A 566 67.66 -31.20 -40.61
N PHE A 567 66.90 -32.14 -40.10
CA PHE A 567 66.53 -33.37 -40.82
C PHE A 567 65.02 -33.55 -40.78
N HIS A 568 64.41 -33.85 -41.92
CA HIS A 568 63.01 -34.25 -41.98
C HIS A 568 62.84 -35.73 -41.57
N LEU A 569 61.61 -36.14 -41.28
CA LEU A 569 61.31 -37.56 -41.07
C LEU A 569 61.76 -38.42 -42.26
N GLY A 570 62.42 -39.55 -41.97
CA GLY A 570 62.97 -40.46 -42.98
C GLY A 570 64.29 -40.00 -43.63
N GLU A 571 64.76 -38.78 -43.34
CA GLU A 571 66.01 -38.25 -43.86
C GLU A 571 67.18 -38.55 -42.91
N SER A 572 68.32 -39.03 -43.43
CA SER A 572 69.47 -39.45 -42.59
C SER A 572 69.11 -40.55 -41.58
N LEU A 573 70.10 -41.06 -40.84
CA LEU A 573 69.83 -41.98 -39.73
C LEU A 573 69.04 -41.30 -38.61
N VAL A 574 69.17 -39.97 -38.45
CA VAL A 574 68.44 -39.18 -37.44
C VAL A 574 66.94 -39.16 -37.76
N GLY A 575 66.56 -38.76 -38.97
CA GLY A 575 65.17 -38.73 -39.41
C GLY A 575 64.59 -40.12 -39.63
N GLN A 576 65.38 -41.10 -40.07
CA GLN A 576 64.94 -42.51 -40.17
C GLN A 576 64.67 -43.11 -38.78
N CYS A 577 65.53 -42.85 -37.81
CA CYS A 577 65.33 -43.25 -36.41
C CYS A 577 64.05 -42.64 -35.82
N ALA A 578 63.79 -41.36 -36.10
CA ALA A 578 62.53 -40.72 -35.72
C ALA A 578 61.31 -41.33 -36.42
N LEU A 579 61.40 -41.63 -37.72
CA LEU A 579 60.30 -42.21 -38.49
C LEU A 579 59.91 -43.60 -37.99
N GLU A 580 60.90 -44.46 -37.75
CA GLU A 580 60.66 -45.83 -37.27
C GLU A 580 60.42 -45.90 -35.76
N LYS A 581 60.76 -44.84 -35.01
CA LYS A 581 60.71 -44.76 -33.55
C LYS A 581 61.51 -45.89 -32.87
N LYS A 582 62.58 -46.34 -33.52
CA LYS A 582 63.45 -47.42 -33.07
C LYS A 582 64.91 -47.00 -33.05
N SER A 583 65.66 -47.54 -32.10
CA SER A 583 67.10 -47.33 -32.02
C SER A 583 67.81 -47.99 -33.20
N ILE A 584 68.81 -47.29 -33.75
CA ILE A 584 69.65 -47.77 -34.86
C ILE A 584 71.07 -47.91 -34.33
N LEU A 585 71.61 -49.12 -34.30
CA LEU A 585 72.99 -49.41 -33.88
C LEU A 585 73.84 -49.85 -35.08
N LEU A 586 74.87 -49.07 -35.40
CA LEU A 586 75.89 -49.39 -36.38
C LEU A 586 77.12 -49.92 -35.66
N THR A 587 77.52 -51.17 -35.94
CA THR A 587 78.66 -51.83 -35.28
C THR A 587 79.94 -51.91 -36.12
N LYS A 588 79.86 -51.48 -37.38
CA LYS A 588 80.97 -51.41 -38.33
C LYS A 588 80.89 -50.10 -39.10
N VAL A 589 81.27 -49.02 -38.44
CA VAL A 589 81.23 -47.69 -39.03
C VAL A 589 82.32 -47.57 -40.11
N PRO A 590 81.99 -47.13 -41.34
CA PRO A 590 83.00 -46.93 -42.37
C PRO A 590 84.05 -45.89 -41.91
N PRO A 591 85.36 -46.11 -42.18
CA PRO A 591 86.43 -45.21 -41.72
C PRO A 591 86.27 -43.75 -42.16
N ASP A 592 85.64 -43.52 -43.31
CA ASP A 592 85.45 -42.19 -43.91
C ASP A 592 84.11 -41.53 -43.52
N TYR A 593 83.30 -42.18 -42.68
CA TYR A 593 81.94 -41.72 -42.33
C TYR A 593 81.97 -40.57 -41.30
N ILE A 594 82.62 -40.79 -40.15
CA ILE A 594 82.82 -39.79 -39.10
C ILE A 594 84.12 -40.10 -38.33
N THR A 595 84.81 -39.06 -37.87
CA THR A 595 86.01 -39.19 -37.00
C THR A 595 85.75 -38.58 -35.64
N ILE A 596 86.17 -39.28 -34.58
CA ILE A 596 86.23 -38.73 -33.23
C ILE A 596 87.59 -38.05 -33.08
N ASN A 597 87.55 -36.76 -32.77
CA ASN A 597 88.73 -35.90 -32.76
C ASN A 597 89.18 -35.59 -31.33
N SER A 598 90.50 -35.60 -31.13
CA SER A 598 91.14 -35.08 -29.93
C SER A 598 92.24 -34.09 -30.32
N GLY A 599 92.79 -33.37 -29.34
CA GLY A 599 93.98 -32.54 -29.56
C GLY A 599 95.23 -33.31 -29.97
N LEU A 600 95.22 -34.66 -29.88
CA LEU A 600 96.34 -35.54 -30.18
C LEU A 600 96.20 -36.31 -31.51
N GLY A 601 95.00 -36.34 -32.11
CA GLY A 601 94.73 -37.08 -33.34
C GLY A 601 93.25 -37.38 -33.56
N GLU A 602 92.93 -37.98 -34.71
CA GLU A 602 91.56 -38.39 -35.08
C GLU A 602 91.50 -39.88 -35.47
N ALA A 603 90.40 -40.54 -35.10
CA ALA A 603 90.14 -41.95 -35.45
C ALA A 603 88.64 -42.22 -35.66
N PRO A 604 88.25 -43.16 -36.55
CA PRO A 604 86.85 -43.52 -36.74
C PRO A 604 86.30 -44.31 -35.54
N PRO A 605 85.02 -44.13 -35.16
CA PRO A 605 84.40 -44.90 -34.09
C PRO A 605 84.19 -46.36 -34.52
N LEU A 606 84.10 -47.27 -33.54
CA LEU A 606 83.69 -48.64 -33.80
C LEU A 606 82.16 -48.76 -33.88
N ASN A 607 81.43 -47.99 -33.06
CA ASN A 607 79.98 -48.05 -32.99
C ASN A 607 79.33 -46.66 -33.00
N ILE A 608 78.19 -46.53 -33.68
CA ILE A 608 77.28 -45.39 -33.59
C ILE A 608 75.91 -45.90 -33.19
N ILE A 609 75.28 -45.27 -32.21
CA ILE A 609 73.90 -45.54 -31.82
C ILE A 609 73.07 -44.27 -31.97
N VAL A 610 71.94 -44.38 -32.66
CA VAL A 610 70.95 -43.31 -32.87
C VAL A 610 69.67 -43.70 -32.15
N LEU A 611 69.19 -42.84 -31.27
CA LEU A 611 68.16 -43.14 -30.27
C LEU A 611 67.01 -42.13 -30.38
N PRO A 612 65.75 -42.57 -30.55
CA PRO A 612 64.62 -41.66 -30.53
C PRO A 612 64.17 -41.41 -29.10
N VAL A 613 63.95 -40.14 -28.77
CA VAL A 613 63.37 -39.71 -27.50
C VAL A 613 61.87 -39.59 -27.69
N LEU A 614 61.11 -40.48 -27.03
CA LEU A 614 59.67 -40.61 -27.21
C LEU A 614 58.91 -40.11 -25.98
N PHE A 615 57.78 -39.44 -26.21
CA PHE A 615 56.76 -39.17 -25.19
C PHE A 615 55.39 -39.50 -25.78
N GLU A 616 54.63 -40.39 -25.12
CA GLU A 616 53.30 -40.85 -25.58
C GLU A 616 53.24 -41.28 -27.06
N GLY A 617 54.34 -41.87 -27.56
CA GLY A 617 54.45 -42.34 -28.93
C GLY A 617 54.85 -41.26 -29.94
N GLU A 618 55.00 -40.00 -29.54
CA GLU A 618 55.56 -38.93 -30.38
C GLU A 618 57.07 -38.77 -30.15
N VAL A 619 57.81 -38.48 -31.22
CA VAL A 619 59.26 -38.23 -31.13
C VAL A 619 59.47 -36.77 -30.75
N LYS A 620 60.00 -36.53 -29.56
CA LYS A 620 60.31 -35.18 -29.07
C LYS A 620 61.75 -34.77 -29.41
N ALA A 621 62.65 -35.74 -29.55
CA ALA A 621 64.05 -35.51 -29.92
C ALA A 621 64.71 -36.79 -30.46
N VAL A 622 65.92 -36.67 -31.00
CA VAL A 622 66.79 -37.78 -31.40
C VAL A 622 68.20 -37.53 -30.88
N ILE A 623 68.83 -38.54 -30.29
CA ILE A 623 70.20 -38.48 -29.79
C ILE A 623 71.07 -39.45 -30.58
N GLU A 624 72.23 -38.98 -31.02
CA GLU A 624 73.23 -39.78 -31.72
C GLU A 624 74.51 -39.82 -30.88
N LEU A 625 75.08 -41.01 -30.68
CA LEU A 625 76.30 -41.23 -29.90
C LEU A 625 77.28 -42.13 -30.66
N ALA A 626 78.58 -41.81 -30.62
CA ALA A 626 79.63 -42.64 -31.20
C ALA A 626 80.70 -43.05 -30.18
N SER A 627 81.17 -44.30 -30.26
CA SER A 627 82.15 -44.87 -29.33
C SER A 627 83.24 -45.68 -30.04
N PHE A 628 84.45 -45.65 -29.47
CA PHE A 628 85.54 -46.58 -29.80
C PHE A 628 85.34 -47.97 -29.20
N GLN A 629 84.33 -48.18 -28.34
CA GLN A 629 84.03 -49.46 -27.71
C GLN A 629 82.63 -49.94 -28.11
N PRO A 630 82.38 -51.26 -28.15
CA PRO A 630 81.02 -51.78 -28.26
C PRO A 630 80.17 -51.36 -27.06
N PHE A 631 78.94 -50.90 -27.33
CA PHE A 631 77.97 -50.66 -26.27
C PHE A 631 77.53 -52.01 -25.67
N SER A 632 77.80 -52.21 -24.38
CA SER A 632 77.39 -53.41 -23.65
C SER A 632 75.87 -53.54 -23.60
N GLN A 633 75.36 -54.74 -23.34
CA GLN A 633 73.92 -54.98 -23.27
C GLN A 633 73.26 -54.12 -22.18
N ILE A 634 73.95 -53.89 -21.06
CA ILE A 634 73.48 -53.00 -20.00
C ILE A 634 73.49 -51.52 -20.42
N HIS A 635 74.46 -51.06 -21.23
CA HIS A 635 74.44 -49.69 -21.78
C HIS A 635 73.25 -49.48 -22.71
N GLN A 636 72.91 -50.46 -23.55
CA GLN A 636 71.78 -50.36 -24.47
C GLN A 636 70.44 -50.30 -23.72
N ILE A 637 70.24 -51.19 -22.73
CA ILE A 637 69.04 -51.17 -21.87
C ILE A 637 68.92 -49.84 -21.11
N PHE A 638 70.03 -49.32 -20.59
CA PHE A 638 70.07 -48.01 -19.92
C PHE A 638 69.64 -46.88 -20.85
N LEU A 639 70.21 -46.83 -22.07
CA LEU A 639 69.92 -45.79 -23.05
C LEU A 639 68.45 -45.80 -23.45
N ASP A 640 67.89 -46.98 -23.74
CA ASP A 640 66.47 -47.13 -24.10
C ASP A 640 65.54 -46.64 -22.97
N GLN A 641 65.83 -47.01 -21.71
CA GLN A 641 65.03 -46.54 -20.56
C GLN A 641 65.20 -45.05 -20.29
N LEU A 642 66.42 -44.52 -20.47
CA LEU A 642 66.70 -43.11 -20.26
C LEU A 642 65.98 -42.23 -21.30
N MET A 643 65.88 -42.67 -22.57
CA MET A 643 65.20 -41.90 -23.62
C MET A 643 63.74 -41.61 -23.27
N ALA A 644 63.03 -42.57 -22.66
CA ALA A 644 61.66 -42.36 -22.20
C ALA A 644 61.57 -41.26 -21.12
N SER A 645 62.50 -41.27 -20.15
CA SER A 645 62.56 -40.25 -19.09
C SER A 645 62.87 -38.87 -19.65
N ILE A 646 63.83 -38.77 -20.59
CA ILE A 646 64.15 -37.52 -21.29
C ILE A 646 62.90 -36.99 -22.02
N GLY A 647 62.13 -37.86 -22.69
CA GLY A 647 60.92 -37.47 -23.40
C GLY A 647 59.87 -36.80 -22.51
N VAL A 648 59.64 -37.36 -21.31
CA VAL A 648 58.74 -36.76 -20.30
C VAL A 648 59.20 -35.37 -19.90
N VAL A 649 60.49 -35.19 -19.60
CA VAL A 649 61.02 -33.90 -19.16
C VAL A 649 60.96 -32.85 -20.28
N LEU A 650 61.35 -33.21 -21.51
CA LEU A 650 61.27 -32.28 -22.65
C LEU A 650 59.83 -31.83 -22.90
N ASN A 651 58.85 -32.74 -22.82
CA ASN A 651 57.44 -32.39 -22.95
C ASN A 651 56.97 -31.47 -21.82
N MET A 652 57.37 -31.76 -20.58
CA MET A 652 57.03 -30.93 -19.41
C MET A 652 57.57 -29.50 -19.55
N ILE A 653 58.82 -29.33 -20.00
CA ILE A 653 59.42 -28.01 -20.21
C ILE A 653 58.69 -27.27 -21.33
N SER A 654 58.42 -27.93 -22.45
CA SER A 654 57.67 -27.34 -23.57
C SER A 654 56.25 -26.92 -23.17
N ALA A 655 55.53 -27.76 -22.41
CA ALA A 655 54.20 -27.44 -21.89
C ALA A 655 54.22 -26.30 -20.87
N SER A 656 55.23 -26.27 -19.98
CA SER A 656 55.40 -25.18 -19.01
C SER A 656 55.65 -23.85 -19.69
N MET A 657 56.51 -23.80 -20.72
CA MET A 657 56.76 -22.58 -21.49
C MET A 657 55.49 -22.06 -22.15
N ARG A 658 54.67 -22.95 -22.73
CA ARG A 658 53.39 -22.57 -23.35
C ARG A 658 52.34 -22.09 -22.34
N THR A 659 52.37 -22.65 -21.14
CA THR A 659 51.48 -22.22 -20.05
C THR A 659 51.83 -20.81 -19.58
N GLU A 660 53.12 -20.49 -19.46
CA GLU A 660 53.58 -19.16 -19.03
C GLU A 660 53.22 -18.06 -20.05
N GLU A 661 53.28 -18.38 -21.34
CA GLU A 661 52.85 -17.50 -22.43
C GLU A 661 51.34 -17.22 -22.39
N LEU A 662 50.51 -18.26 -22.20
CA LEU A 662 49.06 -18.13 -22.02
C LEU A 662 48.69 -17.34 -20.75
N LEU A 663 49.47 -17.48 -19.67
CA LEU A 663 49.24 -16.77 -18.41
C LEU A 663 49.45 -15.26 -18.55
N GLN A 664 50.43 -14.83 -19.34
CA GLN A 664 50.62 -13.42 -19.69
C GLN A 664 49.44 -12.86 -20.50
N GLU A 665 48.91 -13.64 -21.44
CA GLU A 665 47.75 -13.26 -22.24
C GLU A 665 46.47 -13.15 -21.38
N LEU A 666 46.28 -14.09 -20.44
CA LEU A 666 45.20 -14.07 -19.45
C LEU A 666 45.29 -12.88 -18.49
N GLN A 667 46.50 -12.53 -18.01
CA GLN A 667 46.69 -11.35 -17.16
C GLN A 667 46.30 -10.06 -17.87
N LYS A 668 46.65 -9.93 -19.16
CA LYS A 668 46.25 -8.78 -19.97
C LYS A 668 44.72 -8.72 -20.16
N SER A 669 44.08 -9.85 -20.45
CA SER A 669 42.63 -9.93 -20.60
C SER A 669 41.88 -9.67 -19.28
N ASN A 670 42.40 -10.11 -18.14
CA ASN A 670 41.79 -9.87 -16.83
C ASN A 670 41.86 -8.40 -16.42
N ALA A 671 42.94 -7.69 -16.74
CA ALA A 671 43.04 -6.26 -16.48
C ALA A 671 42.01 -5.45 -17.28
N GLU A 672 41.72 -5.85 -18.53
CA GLU A 672 40.66 -5.25 -19.34
C GLU A 672 39.26 -5.55 -18.79
N LEU A 673 39.02 -6.78 -18.30
CA LEU A 673 37.77 -7.17 -17.66
C LEU A 673 37.56 -6.48 -16.30
N GLU A 674 38.60 -6.28 -15.49
CA GLU A 674 38.52 -5.52 -14.23
C GLU A 674 38.16 -4.05 -14.49
N ALA A 675 38.70 -3.43 -15.53
CA ALA A 675 38.34 -2.07 -15.91
C ALA A 675 36.86 -1.97 -16.35
N GLN A 676 36.36 -2.95 -17.13
CA GLN A 676 34.94 -3.01 -17.50
C GLN A 676 34.02 -3.33 -16.31
N ALA A 677 34.45 -4.22 -15.41
CA ALA A 677 33.70 -4.57 -14.20
C ALA A 677 33.53 -3.35 -13.30
N LYS A 678 34.58 -2.53 -13.13
CA LYS A 678 34.53 -1.30 -12.34
C LYS A 678 33.59 -0.25 -12.94
N GLU A 679 33.57 -0.08 -14.26
CA GLU A 679 32.62 0.81 -14.94
C GLU A 679 31.16 0.33 -14.79
N LEU A 680 30.95 -0.99 -14.86
CA LEU A 680 29.64 -1.61 -14.63
C LEU A 680 29.20 -1.48 -13.17
N GLU A 681 30.11 -1.60 -12.20
CA GLU A 681 29.83 -1.46 -10.77
C GLU A 681 29.44 -0.01 -10.42
N GLU A 682 30.12 0.98 -10.99
CA GLU A 682 29.73 2.40 -10.86
C GLU A 682 28.35 2.67 -11.47
N LYS A 683 28.07 2.13 -12.67
CA LYS A 683 26.74 2.23 -13.30
C LYS A 683 25.66 1.50 -12.50
N ALA A 684 25.96 0.32 -11.94
CA ALA A 684 25.04 -0.46 -11.13
C ALA A 684 24.71 0.24 -9.82
N SER A 685 25.70 0.83 -9.13
CA SER A 685 25.50 1.60 -7.91
C SER A 685 24.63 2.84 -8.16
N LEU A 686 24.87 3.56 -9.28
CA LEU A 686 24.06 4.72 -9.65
C LEU A 686 22.61 4.33 -10.00
N LEU A 687 22.42 3.19 -10.68
CA LEU A 687 21.11 2.62 -10.96
C LEU A 687 20.39 2.14 -9.69
N GLU A 688 21.11 1.58 -8.72
CA GLU A 688 20.52 1.14 -7.45
C GLU A 688 20.02 2.32 -6.61
N ILE A 689 20.78 3.43 -6.57
CA ILE A 689 20.34 4.68 -5.92
C ILE A 689 19.10 5.25 -6.63
N LYS A 690 19.12 5.30 -7.97
CA LYS A 690 17.97 5.74 -8.79
C LYS A 690 16.75 4.86 -8.59
N ASN A 691 16.92 3.54 -8.53
CA ASN A 691 15.83 2.60 -8.30
C ASN A 691 15.25 2.76 -6.89
N LYS A 692 16.07 2.97 -5.86
CA LYS A 692 15.58 3.26 -4.50
C LYS A 692 14.79 4.57 -4.44
N GLU A 693 15.21 5.62 -5.15
CA GLU A 693 14.42 6.86 -5.23
C GLU A 693 13.06 6.64 -5.93
N VAL A 694 13.05 5.89 -7.02
CA VAL A 694 11.82 5.57 -7.76
C VAL A 694 10.89 4.67 -6.94
N GLU A 695 11.44 3.69 -6.24
CA GLU A 695 10.68 2.77 -5.38
C GLU A 695 10.06 3.52 -4.19
N LEU A 696 10.81 4.39 -3.51
CA LEU A 696 10.27 5.25 -2.44
C LEU A 696 9.17 6.20 -2.94
N ALA A 697 9.33 6.76 -4.15
CA ALA A 697 8.30 7.60 -4.76
C ALA A 697 7.06 6.79 -5.16
N SER A 698 7.24 5.56 -5.65
CA SER A 698 6.15 4.65 -6.02
C SER A 698 5.36 4.22 -4.80
N VAL A 699 6.02 3.79 -3.71
CA VAL A 699 5.34 3.43 -2.45
C VAL A 699 4.55 4.61 -1.89
N SER A 700 5.12 5.82 -1.89
CA SER A 700 4.39 7.01 -1.42
C SER A 700 3.19 7.39 -2.30
N LEU A 701 3.27 7.16 -3.61
CA LEU A 701 2.15 7.37 -4.54
C LEU A 701 1.06 6.31 -4.34
N GLU A 702 1.45 5.06 -4.13
CA GLU A 702 0.55 3.93 -3.89
C GLU A 702 -0.21 4.11 -2.56
N GLU A 703 0.49 4.49 -1.48
CA GLU A 703 -0.11 4.86 -0.20
C GLU A 703 -1.11 6.02 -0.33
N LYS A 704 -0.78 7.07 -1.10
CA LYS A 704 -1.70 8.19 -1.33
C LYS A 704 -2.92 7.79 -2.16
N ALA A 705 -2.74 6.93 -3.17
CA ALA A 705 -3.83 6.42 -3.98
C ALA A 705 -4.76 5.51 -3.16
N GLU A 706 -4.21 4.64 -2.31
CA GLU A 706 -4.98 3.83 -1.37
C GLU A 706 -5.72 4.69 -0.35
N GLN A 707 -5.09 5.71 0.23
CA GLN A 707 -5.75 6.64 1.15
C GLN A 707 -6.91 7.39 0.48
N LEU A 708 -6.72 7.88 -0.74
CA LEU A 708 -7.79 8.55 -1.49
C LEU A 708 -8.93 7.59 -1.85
N SER A 709 -8.62 6.36 -2.25
CA SER A 709 -9.61 5.31 -2.53
C SER A 709 -10.42 4.97 -1.28
N LEU A 710 -9.74 4.81 -0.14
CA LEU A 710 -10.35 4.52 1.15
C LEU A 710 -11.24 5.67 1.64
N ILE A 711 -10.78 6.92 1.51
CA ILE A 711 -11.58 8.12 1.83
C ILE A 711 -12.82 8.21 0.93
N SER A 712 -12.69 7.94 -0.37
CA SER A 712 -13.81 7.94 -1.33
C SER A 712 -14.83 6.84 -1.01
N LYS A 713 -14.35 5.65 -0.64
CA LYS A 713 -15.19 4.53 -0.20
C LYS A 713 -15.95 4.87 1.08
N TYR A 714 -15.26 5.38 2.10
CA TYR A 714 -15.89 5.80 3.36
C TYR A 714 -16.87 6.96 3.15
N LYS A 715 -16.56 7.95 2.30
CA LYS A 715 -17.49 9.04 1.95
C LYS A 715 -18.78 8.49 1.35
N SER A 716 -18.67 7.54 0.42
CA SER A 716 -19.82 6.93 -0.26
C SER A 716 -20.67 6.06 0.68
N GLU A 717 -20.01 5.26 1.52
CA GLU A 717 -20.68 4.40 2.50
C GLU A 717 -21.35 5.22 3.62
N PHE A 718 -20.69 6.27 4.09
CA PHE A 718 -21.25 7.21 5.05
C PHE A 718 -22.50 7.90 4.52
N LEU A 719 -22.48 8.40 3.28
CA LEU A 719 -23.65 9.07 2.67
C LEU A 719 -24.82 8.08 2.46
N ALA A 720 -24.53 6.85 2.03
CA ALA A 720 -25.55 5.80 1.89
C ALA A 720 -26.21 5.46 3.24
N ASN A 721 -25.41 5.26 4.29
CA ASN A 721 -25.89 4.94 5.63
C ASN A 721 -26.66 6.12 6.24
N MET A 722 -26.11 7.33 6.17
CA MET A 722 -26.79 8.54 6.66
C MET A 722 -28.13 8.78 5.98
N SER A 723 -28.26 8.51 4.68
CA SER A 723 -29.55 8.62 4.02
C SER A 723 -30.56 7.60 4.53
N HIS A 724 -30.15 6.35 4.76
CA HIS A 724 -31.03 5.34 5.35
C HIS A 724 -31.49 5.73 6.77
N GLU A 725 -30.56 6.25 7.58
CA GLU A 725 -30.79 6.74 8.95
C GLU A 725 -31.68 7.98 8.99
N LEU A 726 -31.64 8.85 7.96
CA LEU A 726 -32.51 10.02 7.86
C LEU A 726 -33.88 9.69 7.25
N ARG A 727 -33.93 8.76 6.29
CA ARG A 727 -35.17 8.37 5.60
C ARG A 727 -36.14 7.64 6.53
N THR A 728 -35.63 6.76 7.39
CA THR A 728 -36.44 5.92 8.27
C THR A 728 -37.31 6.72 9.27
N PRO A 729 -36.76 7.65 10.07
CA PRO A 729 -37.58 8.49 10.95
C PRO A 729 -38.45 9.47 10.16
N LEU A 730 -37.97 10.01 9.04
CA LEU A 730 -38.72 10.96 8.22
C LEU A 730 -39.96 10.33 7.57
N ASN A 731 -39.83 9.12 7.01
CA ASN A 731 -40.97 8.39 6.45
C ASN A 731 -42.04 8.09 7.50
N SER A 732 -41.62 7.74 8.72
CA SER A 732 -42.53 7.48 9.84
C SER A 732 -43.33 8.75 10.21
N LEU A 733 -42.66 9.91 10.27
CA LEU A 733 -43.32 11.19 10.51
C LEU A 733 -44.24 11.60 9.36
N LEU A 734 -43.85 11.32 8.11
CA LEU A 734 -44.66 11.60 6.93
C LEU A 734 -45.94 10.78 6.90
N VAL A 735 -45.89 9.49 7.26
CA VAL A 735 -47.09 8.64 7.36
C VAL A 735 -48.05 9.19 8.41
N LEU A 736 -47.55 9.59 9.59
CA LEU A 736 -48.37 10.19 10.64
C LEU A 736 -48.96 11.53 10.21
N ALA A 737 -48.17 12.40 9.58
CA ALA A 737 -48.65 13.68 9.05
C ALA A 737 -49.71 13.49 7.96
N LYS A 738 -49.56 12.46 7.11
CA LYS A 738 -50.55 12.10 6.09
C LYS A 738 -51.85 11.63 6.71
N LEU A 739 -51.81 10.72 7.68
CA LEU A 739 -52.99 10.22 8.38
C LEU A 739 -53.72 11.34 9.15
N LEU A 740 -52.97 12.25 9.80
CA LEU A 740 -53.55 13.44 10.43
C LEU A 740 -54.20 14.37 9.40
N SER A 741 -53.62 14.52 8.21
CA SER A 741 -54.21 15.32 7.13
C SER A 741 -55.48 14.68 6.54
N GLU A 742 -55.61 13.36 6.57
CA GLU A 742 -56.81 12.66 6.09
C GLU A 742 -58.00 12.83 7.03
N ASN A 743 -57.75 13.03 8.33
CA ASN A 743 -58.76 13.36 9.34
C ASN A 743 -60.03 12.48 9.28
N LYS A 744 -59.86 11.16 9.13
CA LYS A 744 -60.96 10.20 8.88
C LYS A 744 -62.07 10.24 9.94
N ASP A 745 -61.71 10.48 11.20
CA ASP A 745 -62.65 10.55 12.33
C ASP A 745 -63.22 11.96 12.56
N THR A 746 -62.86 12.94 11.72
CA THR A 746 -63.28 14.36 11.82
C THR A 746 -63.01 15.01 13.18
N THR A 747 -61.95 14.61 13.87
CA THR A 747 -61.57 15.11 15.19
C THR A 747 -60.69 16.36 15.14
N LEU A 748 -60.03 16.63 14.01
CA LEU A 748 -59.17 17.78 13.81
C LEU A 748 -59.91 18.96 13.17
N THR A 749 -59.57 20.17 13.60
CA THR A 749 -60.05 21.42 12.99
C THR A 749 -59.44 21.64 11.59
N PRO A 750 -60.08 22.41 10.69
CA PRO A 750 -59.55 22.68 9.35
C PRO A 750 -58.12 23.23 9.33
N LYS A 751 -57.78 24.05 10.32
CA LYS A 751 -56.45 24.63 10.46
C LYS A 751 -55.39 23.62 10.93
N GLN A 752 -55.80 22.62 11.72
CA GLN A 752 -54.91 21.51 12.12
C GLN A 752 -54.67 20.53 10.97
N VAL A 753 -55.68 20.31 10.12
CA VAL A 753 -55.52 19.55 8.87
C VAL A 753 -54.53 20.26 7.93
N GLU A 754 -54.65 21.58 7.79
CA GLU A 754 -53.71 22.41 7.01
C GLU A 754 -52.27 22.32 7.55
N TYR A 755 -52.08 22.33 8.88
CA TYR A 755 -50.77 22.12 9.50
C TYR A 755 -50.21 20.72 9.22
N ALA A 756 -51.01 19.67 9.36
CA ALA A 756 -50.59 18.31 9.05
C ALA A 756 -50.19 18.16 7.57
N GLN A 757 -50.94 18.80 6.67
CA GLN A 757 -50.67 18.79 5.24
C GLN A 757 -49.42 19.60 4.88
N THR A 758 -49.16 20.70 5.57
CA THR A 758 -47.92 21.48 5.44
C THR A 758 -46.72 20.66 5.90
N ILE A 759 -46.80 20.00 7.07
CA ILE A 759 -45.75 19.12 7.59
C ILE A 759 -45.46 17.97 6.61
N TYR A 760 -46.51 17.34 6.08
CA TYR A 760 -46.39 16.28 5.08
C TYR A 760 -45.67 16.76 3.81
N THR A 761 -46.06 17.92 3.28
CA THR A 761 -45.47 18.47 2.04
C THR A 761 -44.00 18.84 2.27
N SER A 762 -43.68 19.55 3.36
CA SER A 762 -42.30 19.92 3.69
C SER A 762 -41.40 18.71 3.98
N GLY A 763 -41.93 17.64 4.58
CA GLY A 763 -41.16 16.41 4.77
C GLY A 763 -40.92 15.65 3.46
N CYS A 764 -41.86 15.69 2.52
CA CYS A 764 -41.68 15.10 1.18
C CYS A 764 -40.61 15.87 0.38
N ASP A 765 -40.55 17.20 0.51
CA ASP A 765 -39.50 18.02 -0.08
C ASP A 765 -38.12 17.68 0.50
N LEU A 766 -38.02 17.48 1.82
CA LEU A 766 -36.78 17.07 2.49
C LEU A 766 -36.32 15.68 2.02
N LEU A 767 -37.25 14.74 1.86
CA LEU A 767 -36.97 13.40 1.34
C LEU A 767 -36.40 13.46 -0.09
N THR A 768 -36.98 14.32 -0.93
CA THR A 768 -36.52 14.55 -2.30
C THR A 768 -35.09 15.10 -2.31
N LEU A 769 -34.78 16.06 -1.43
CA LEU A 769 -33.44 16.64 -1.30
C LEU A 769 -32.40 15.60 -0.86
N ILE A 770 -32.74 14.74 0.09
CA ILE A 770 -31.86 13.64 0.53
C ILE A 770 -31.58 12.68 -0.64
N ASN A 771 -32.61 12.36 -1.43
CA ASN A 771 -32.46 11.48 -2.59
C ASN A 771 -31.59 12.11 -3.68
N GLU A 772 -31.74 13.40 -3.94
CA GLU A 772 -30.91 14.14 -4.91
C GLU A 772 -29.43 14.14 -4.50
N ILE A 773 -29.12 14.35 -3.22
CA ILE A 773 -27.73 14.29 -2.71
C ILE A 773 -27.14 12.89 -2.88
N LEU A 774 -27.94 11.85 -2.60
CA LEU A 774 -27.51 10.47 -2.80
C LEU A 774 -27.26 10.14 -4.27
N ASP A 775 -28.16 10.54 -5.16
CA ASP A 775 -28.02 10.31 -6.59
C ASP A 775 -26.72 10.93 -7.09
N LEU A 776 -26.42 12.18 -6.69
CA LEU A 776 -25.14 12.82 -6.98
C LEU A 776 -23.93 12.00 -6.46
N SER A 777 -24.00 11.50 -5.22
CA SER A 777 -22.93 10.67 -4.66
C SER A 777 -22.75 9.32 -5.37
N LYS A 778 -23.84 8.70 -5.86
CA LYS A 778 -23.77 7.44 -6.61
C LYS A 778 -23.19 7.63 -8.00
N VAL A 779 -23.50 8.76 -8.63
CA VAL A 779 -22.91 9.19 -9.89
C VAL A 779 -21.41 9.45 -9.73
N GLU A 780 -20.98 10.28 -8.77
CA GLU A 780 -19.57 10.61 -8.53
C GLU A 780 -18.71 9.36 -8.25
N SER A 781 -19.30 8.34 -7.62
CA SER A 781 -18.63 7.09 -7.28
C SER A 781 -18.69 6.02 -8.37
N GLY A 782 -19.30 6.32 -9.53
CA GLY A 782 -19.45 5.37 -10.65
C GLY A 782 -20.40 4.20 -10.36
N LYS A 783 -21.16 4.23 -9.26
CA LYS A 783 -22.05 3.14 -8.82
C LYS A 783 -23.47 3.23 -9.35
N MET A 784 -23.78 4.25 -10.15
CA MET A 784 -25.09 4.42 -10.78
C MET A 784 -25.15 3.59 -12.07
N GLY A 785 -25.73 2.39 -11.98
CA GLY A 785 -25.92 1.52 -13.13
C GLY A 785 -26.95 2.09 -14.13
N VAL A 786 -26.70 1.84 -15.42
CA VAL A 786 -27.61 2.15 -16.53
C VAL A 786 -28.25 0.84 -16.99
N THR A 787 -29.57 0.80 -17.09
CA THR A 787 -30.34 -0.36 -17.57
C THR A 787 -30.99 -0.03 -18.92
N PRO A 788 -30.25 -0.17 -20.04
CA PRO A 788 -30.76 0.21 -21.35
C PRO A 788 -31.85 -0.75 -21.84
N SER A 789 -32.97 -0.19 -22.28
CA SER A 789 -34.14 -0.88 -22.82
C SER A 789 -34.65 -0.15 -24.08
N ASP A 790 -35.39 -0.86 -24.94
CA ASP A 790 -36.02 -0.25 -26.11
C ASP A 790 -37.31 0.48 -25.70
N ILE A 791 -37.31 1.81 -25.82
CA ILE A 791 -38.38 2.68 -25.35
C ILE A 791 -39.01 3.38 -26.55
N ARG A 792 -40.33 3.36 -26.65
CA ARG A 792 -41.03 4.07 -27.73
C ARG A 792 -41.09 5.56 -27.44
N LEU A 793 -40.73 6.39 -28.40
CA LEU A 793 -40.78 7.86 -28.21
C LEU A 793 -42.20 8.36 -27.93
N GLN A 794 -43.22 7.63 -28.39
CA GLN A 794 -44.61 7.91 -28.06
C GLN A 794 -44.90 7.76 -26.56
N GLU A 795 -44.35 6.75 -25.89
CA GLU A 795 -44.55 6.53 -24.46
C GLU A 795 -43.91 7.66 -23.63
N VAL A 796 -42.75 8.15 -24.06
CA VAL A 796 -42.09 9.31 -23.46
C VAL A 796 -42.96 10.57 -23.60
N GLN A 797 -43.53 10.79 -24.79
CA GLN A 797 -44.45 11.90 -25.03
C GLN A 797 -45.70 11.81 -24.14
N GLU A 798 -46.36 10.65 -24.09
CA GLU A 798 -47.55 10.42 -23.27
C GLU A 798 -47.27 10.60 -21.78
N TYR A 799 -46.12 10.11 -21.30
CA TYR A 799 -45.67 10.31 -19.92
C TYR A 799 -45.52 11.79 -19.58
N VAL A 800 -44.82 12.55 -20.43
CA VAL A 800 -44.60 14.00 -20.21
C VAL A 800 -45.91 14.77 -20.26
N GLU A 801 -46.74 14.48 -21.26
CA GLU A 801 -48.07 15.08 -21.45
C GLU A 801 -48.94 14.86 -20.20
N ARG A 802 -49.05 13.60 -19.73
CA ARG A 802 -49.83 13.23 -18.54
C ARG A 802 -49.31 13.89 -17.27
N THR A 803 -47.99 13.96 -17.10
CA THR A 803 -47.37 14.46 -15.86
C THR A 803 -47.52 15.97 -15.70
N PHE A 804 -47.44 16.74 -16.78
CA PHE A 804 -47.36 18.21 -16.70
C PHE A 804 -48.59 18.95 -17.21
N ARG A 805 -49.57 18.28 -17.83
CA ARG A 805 -50.82 18.92 -18.27
C ARG A 805 -51.62 19.54 -17.14
N GLU A 806 -51.75 18.84 -16.01
CA GLU A 806 -52.43 19.38 -14.82
C GLU A 806 -51.67 20.57 -14.22
N VAL A 807 -50.34 20.49 -14.18
CA VAL A 807 -49.47 21.58 -13.69
C VAL A 807 -49.62 22.83 -14.56
N ALA A 808 -49.67 22.66 -15.88
CA ALA A 808 -49.89 23.74 -16.82
C ALA A 808 -51.26 24.41 -16.63
N GLN A 809 -52.32 23.62 -16.44
CA GLN A 809 -53.68 24.13 -16.16
C GLN A 809 -53.75 24.90 -14.85
N GLN A 810 -53.18 24.36 -13.77
CA GLN A 810 -53.15 25.03 -12.46
C GLN A 810 -52.43 26.38 -12.51
N LYS A 811 -51.37 26.49 -13.33
CA LYS A 811 -50.61 27.73 -13.52
C LYS A 811 -51.12 28.64 -14.62
N GLY A 812 -52.11 28.22 -15.42
CA GLY A 812 -52.62 28.98 -16.56
C GLY A 812 -51.60 29.18 -17.69
N LEU A 813 -50.69 28.21 -17.89
CA LEU A 813 -49.66 28.25 -18.93
C LEU A 813 -50.05 27.36 -20.12
N GLY A 814 -49.63 27.74 -21.33
CA GLY A 814 -49.74 26.86 -22.49
C GLY A 814 -48.71 25.73 -22.41
N PHE A 815 -49.12 24.49 -22.68
CA PHE A 815 -48.22 23.33 -22.73
C PHE A 815 -48.44 22.51 -23.99
N ALA A 816 -47.35 22.15 -24.68
CA ALA A 816 -47.39 21.34 -25.87
C ALA A 816 -46.18 20.40 -25.94
N VAL A 817 -46.41 19.16 -26.38
CA VAL A 817 -45.35 18.21 -26.71
C VAL A 817 -45.43 17.90 -28.20
N ALA A 818 -44.33 18.10 -28.92
CA ALA A 818 -44.25 17.94 -30.36
C ALA A 818 -43.11 17.00 -30.76
N ARG A 819 -43.34 16.20 -31.80
CA ARG A 819 -42.37 15.27 -32.39
C ARG A 819 -42.20 15.59 -33.87
N ASP A 820 -40.97 15.76 -34.32
CA ASP A 820 -40.63 16.04 -35.72
C ASP A 820 -40.64 14.76 -36.59
N GLU A 821 -40.74 14.93 -37.91
CA GLU A 821 -40.61 13.85 -38.90
C GLU A 821 -39.14 13.40 -39.01
N GLY A 822 -38.90 12.09 -39.15
CA GLY A 822 -37.54 11.51 -39.29
C GLY A 822 -36.93 10.94 -38.00
N LEU A 823 -37.72 10.77 -36.94
CA LEU A 823 -37.31 10.08 -35.71
C LEU A 823 -37.56 8.56 -35.78
N PRO A 824 -36.74 7.73 -35.11
CA PRO A 824 -37.03 6.30 -34.96
C PRO A 824 -38.27 6.08 -34.07
N GLU A 825 -38.94 4.94 -34.22
CA GLU A 825 -40.10 4.60 -33.38
C GLU A 825 -39.69 4.38 -31.91
N SER A 826 -38.51 3.79 -31.71
CA SER A 826 -37.95 3.49 -30.40
C SER A 826 -36.47 3.85 -30.30
N ILE A 827 -36.01 4.12 -29.09
CA ILE A 827 -34.62 4.40 -28.75
C ILE A 827 -34.14 3.42 -27.69
N ARG A 828 -32.87 3.04 -27.71
CA ARG A 828 -32.31 2.13 -26.70
C ARG A 828 -31.57 2.90 -25.63
N THR A 829 -32.26 3.17 -24.52
CA THR A 829 -31.72 3.93 -23.37
C THR A 829 -32.39 3.50 -22.07
N ASP A 830 -32.03 4.11 -20.94
CA ASP A 830 -32.69 3.85 -19.65
C ASP A 830 -33.89 4.77 -19.46
N GLU A 831 -35.09 4.18 -19.39
CA GLU A 831 -36.37 4.90 -19.36
C GLU A 831 -36.48 5.78 -18.12
N GLN A 832 -36.13 5.23 -16.95
CA GLN A 832 -36.26 5.91 -15.67
C GLN A 832 -35.34 7.13 -15.62
N ARG A 833 -34.11 6.99 -16.14
CA ARG A 833 -33.13 8.08 -16.19
C ARG A 833 -33.50 9.17 -17.18
N LEU A 834 -33.99 8.80 -18.36
CA LEU A 834 -34.52 9.75 -19.34
C LEU A 834 -35.70 10.54 -18.76
N GLN A 835 -36.68 9.85 -18.18
CA GLN A 835 -37.84 10.49 -17.54
C GLN A 835 -37.42 11.41 -16.38
N GLN A 836 -36.38 11.04 -15.62
CA GLN A 836 -35.84 11.85 -14.53
C GLN A 836 -35.23 13.17 -15.04
N ILE A 837 -34.44 13.12 -16.12
CA ILE A 837 -33.89 14.34 -16.75
C ILE A 837 -35.03 15.23 -17.26
N LEU A 838 -35.96 14.67 -18.04
CA LEU A 838 -37.06 15.43 -18.63
C LEU A 838 -37.97 16.05 -17.57
N LYS A 839 -38.31 15.29 -16.51
CA LYS A 839 -39.10 15.79 -15.37
C LYS A 839 -38.43 16.99 -14.71
N ASN A 840 -37.11 16.93 -14.50
CA ASN A 840 -36.38 18.01 -13.87
C ASN A 840 -36.28 19.27 -14.77
N LEU A 841 -35.98 19.10 -16.06
CA LEU A 841 -35.95 20.23 -17.01
C LEU A 841 -37.33 20.90 -17.15
N LEU A 842 -38.40 20.12 -17.29
CA LEU A 842 -39.77 20.63 -17.39
C LEU A 842 -40.25 21.28 -16.09
N SER A 843 -39.97 20.68 -14.93
CA SER A 843 -40.31 21.27 -13.64
C SER A 843 -39.65 22.64 -13.46
N ASN A 844 -38.39 22.79 -13.89
CA ASN A 844 -37.71 24.09 -13.91
C ASN A 844 -38.39 25.07 -14.88
N ALA A 845 -38.71 24.64 -16.11
CA ALA A 845 -39.42 25.48 -17.09
C ALA A 845 -40.76 26.02 -16.54
N PHE A 846 -41.58 25.16 -15.93
CA PHE A 846 -42.84 25.54 -15.28
C PHE A 846 -42.65 26.39 -14.03
N LYS A 847 -41.53 26.23 -13.33
CA LYS A 847 -41.20 27.00 -12.13
C LYS A 847 -40.80 28.44 -12.47
N PHE A 848 -40.06 28.65 -13.55
CA PHE A 848 -39.50 29.95 -13.93
C PHE A 848 -40.30 30.71 -15.01
N THR A 849 -41.44 30.16 -15.43
CA THR A 849 -42.39 30.80 -16.33
C THR A 849 -43.65 31.20 -15.56
N GLU A 850 -43.87 32.50 -15.35
CA GLU A 850 -45.09 33.01 -14.69
C GLU A 850 -46.27 33.14 -15.66
N LYS A 851 -46.02 33.52 -16.92
CA LYS A 851 -47.02 33.65 -18.00
C LYS A 851 -46.38 33.25 -19.33
N GLY A 852 -47.14 32.62 -20.23
CA GLY A 852 -46.67 32.22 -21.55
C GLY A 852 -46.83 30.72 -21.80
N ASN A 853 -45.83 30.09 -22.39
CA ASN A 853 -45.86 28.67 -22.74
C ASN A 853 -44.57 27.94 -22.37
N VAL A 854 -44.74 26.64 -22.13
CA VAL A 854 -43.66 25.65 -22.00
C VAL A 854 -43.92 24.58 -23.06
N SER A 855 -42.89 24.10 -23.74
CA SER A 855 -43.04 23.02 -24.71
C SER A 855 -41.87 22.05 -24.68
N LEU A 856 -42.14 20.79 -25.00
CA LEU A 856 -41.11 19.78 -25.27
C LEU A 856 -41.13 19.46 -26.77
N ARG A 857 -40.00 19.64 -27.45
CA ARG A 857 -39.81 19.22 -28.83
C ARG A 857 -38.83 18.06 -28.89
N ILE A 858 -39.24 16.96 -29.51
CA ILE A 858 -38.39 15.81 -29.79
C ILE A 858 -38.07 15.83 -31.29
N ALA A 859 -36.79 15.91 -31.64
CA ALA A 859 -36.35 16.02 -33.02
C ALA A 859 -34.98 15.33 -33.23
N PRO A 860 -34.60 14.97 -34.48
CA PRO A 860 -33.22 14.63 -34.79
C PRO A 860 -32.31 15.83 -34.48
N ALA A 861 -31.09 15.58 -34.01
CA ALA A 861 -30.13 16.65 -33.76
C ALA A 861 -29.76 17.40 -35.06
N ASP A 862 -29.56 18.72 -34.97
CA ASP A 862 -29.13 19.53 -36.11
C ASP A 862 -27.75 19.03 -36.61
N PRO A 863 -27.54 18.80 -37.92
CA PRO A 863 -26.25 18.44 -38.48
C PRO A 863 -25.09 19.40 -38.14
N LYS A 864 -25.39 20.64 -37.73
CA LYS A 864 -24.41 21.65 -37.30
C LYS A 864 -24.13 21.64 -35.80
N ALA A 865 -24.82 20.82 -35.00
CA ALA A 865 -24.56 20.71 -33.57
C ALA A 865 -23.16 20.11 -33.32
N THR A 866 -22.36 20.81 -32.51
CA THR A 866 -21.06 20.33 -32.06
C THR A 866 -21.18 19.70 -30.69
N PHE A 867 -20.70 18.46 -30.53
CA PHE A 867 -20.77 17.74 -29.27
C PHE A 867 -19.40 17.67 -28.56
N GLU A 868 -19.39 17.74 -27.23
CA GLU A 868 -18.16 17.52 -26.45
C GLU A 868 -17.88 16.02 -26.30
N SER A 869 -18.94 15.21 -26.10
CA SER A 869 -18.89 13.75 -25.95
C SER A 869 -18.38 13.02 -27.19
N ASP A 870 -17.35 12.18 -27.02
CA ASP A 870 -16.80 11.33 -28.10
C ASP A 870 -17.79 10.26 -28.57
N LEU A 871 -18.69 9.78 -27.71
CA LEU A 871 -19.74 8.84 -28.09
C LEU A 871 -20.77 9.47 -29.03
N LEU A 872 -21.14 10.75 -28.81
CA LEU A 872 -22.05 11.47 -29.69
C LEU A 872 -21.42 11.82 -31.04
N LYS A 873 -20.11 12.12 -31.07
CA LYS A 873 -19.38 12.40 -32.33
C LYS A 873 -19.33 11.20 -33.28
N HIS A 874 -19.36 9.98 -32.74
CA HIS A 874 -19.26 8.74 -33.51
C HIS A 874 -20.61 7.99 -33.63
N SER A 875 -21.70 8.53 -33.07
CA SER A 875 -23.04 7.94 -33.18
C SER A 875 -23.65 8.23 -34.55
N GLY A 876 -24.23 7.21 -35.19
CA GLY A 876 -24.88 7.35 -36.51
C GLY A 876 -26.18 8.16 -36.50
N SER A 877 -26.80 8.33 -35.33
CA SER A 877 -28.05 9.08 -35.13
C SER A 877 -28.12 9.60 -33.69
N VAL A 878 -28.52 10.86 -33.54
CA VAL A 878 -28.62 11.58 -32.25
C VAL A 878 -29.98 12.25 -32.17
N ILE A 879 -30.63 12.12 -31.01
CA ILE A 879 -31.97 12.61 -30.76
C ILE A 879 -31.88 13.75 -29.75
N ALA A 880 -32.55 14.86 -30.08
CA ALA A 880 -32.62 16.07 -29.29
C ALA A 880 -33.99 16.17 -28.60
N PHE A 881 -33.97 16.28 -27.27
CA PHE A 881 -35.13 16.59 -26.44
C PHE A 881 -34.99 18.04 -25.94
N SER A 882 -35.66 18.97 -26.61
CA SER A 882 -35.60 20.40 -26.31
C SER A 882 -36.78 20.85 -25.47
N VAL A 883 -36.52 21.21 -24.22
CA VAL A 883 -37.49 21.87 -23.32
C VAL A 883 -37.37 23.37 -23.48
N ILE A 884 -38.43 24.00 -23.97
CA ILE A 884 -38.47 25.43 -24.33
C ILE A 884 -39.46 26.13 -23.38
N ASP A 885 -39.01 27.21 -22.74
CA ASP A 885 -39.82 28.06 -21.87
C ASP A 885 -39.76 29.53 -22.32
N THR A 886 -40.84 30.28 -22.09
CA THR A 886 -40.89 31.74 -22.34
C THR A 886 -40.70 32.55 -21.05
N GLY A 887 -39.96 32.01 -20.08
CA GLY A 887 -39.77 32.57 -18.74
C GLY A 887 -38.71 33.66 -18.65
N ILE A 888 -38.12 33.80 -17.47
CA ILE A 888 -37.20 34.91 -17.13
C ILE A 888 -35.88 34.91 -17.93
N GLY A 889 -35.46 33.77 -18.48
CA GLY A 889 -34.15 33.60 -19.13
C GLY A 889 -32.95 33.72 -18.18
N ILE A 890 -31.76 33.32 -18.66
CA ILE A 890 -30.53 33.16 -17.87
C ILE A 890 -29.38 33.96 -18.52
N PRO A 891 -28.73 34.89 -17.79
CA PRO A 891 -27.58 35.64 -18.28
C PRO A 891 -26.40 34.75 -18.69
N LYS A 892 -25.69 35.10 -19.78
CA LYS A 892 -24.61 34.28 -20.36
C LYS A 892 -23.47 33.96 -19.40
N ASN A 893 -23.12 34.87 -18.49
CA ASN A 893 -22.11 34.64 -17.46
C ASN A 893 -22.55 33.65 -16.35
N LYS A 894 -23.85 33.38 -16.21
CA LYS A 894 -24.40 32.46 -15.21
C LYS A 894 -24.76 31.08 -15.76
N GLN A 895 -24.79 30.90 -17.08
CA GLN A 895 -25.19 29.65 -17.73
C GLN A 895 -24.27 28.44 -17.44
N LYS A 896 -22.99 28.65 -17.11
CA LYS A 896 -22.11 27.56 -16.65
C LYS A 896 -22.31 27.23 -15.17
N LEU A 897 -22.54 28.25 -14.34
CA LEU A 897 -22.70 28.14 -12.89
C LEU A 897 -23.97 27.37 -12.48
N ILE A 898 -25.04 27.42 -13.26
CA ILE A 898 -26.31 26.72 -12.94
C ILE A 898 -26.19 25.18 -12.95
N PHE A 899 -25.11 24.63 -13.50
CA PHE A 899 -24.83 23.19 -13.48
C PHE A 899 -23.78 22.80 -12.42
N GLU A 900 -23.33 23.73 -11.58
CA GLU A 900 -22.49 23.41 -10.42
C GLU A 900 -23.37 23.05 -9.22
N ALA A 901 -22.95 22.07 -8.41
CA ALA A 901 -23.70 21.64 -7.24
C ALA A 901 -23.89 22.80 -6.24
N PHE A 902 -25.11 22.95 -5.70
CA PHE A 902 -25.49 23.96 -4.70
C PHE A 902 -25.39 25.43 -5.15
N GLN A 903 -25.21 25.70 -6.45
CA GLN A 903 -25.16 27.06 -6.99
C GLN A 903 -26.56 27.51 -7.46
N GLN A 904 -26.98 28.71 -7.03
CA GLN A 904 -28.21 29.37 -7.48
C GLN A 904 -27.85 30.70 -8.17
N ALA A 905 -28.47 30.99 -9.31
CA ALA A 905 -28.11 32.15 -10.13
C ALA A 905 -28.27 33.51 -9.41
N ASP A 906 -29.17 33.68 -8.43
CA ASP A 906 -29.29 34.90 -7.61
C ASP A 906 -29.87 34.60 -6.21
N GLY A 907 -29.21 35.09 -5.14
CA GLY A 907 -29.60 34.86 -3.73
C GLY A 907 -30.85 35.62 -3.26
N THR A 908 -31.41 36.53 -4.07
CA THR A 908 -32.67 37.23 -3.80
C THR A 908 -33.90 36.44 -4.29
N THR A 909 -33.71 35.52 -5.25
CA THR A 909 -34.74 34.64 -5.82
C THR A 909 -35.12 33.47 -4.90
N SER A 910 -34.30 33.15 -3.89
CA SER A 910 -34.53 32.06 -2.92
C SER A 910 -35.80 32.26 -2.07
N ARG A 911 -36.36 33.48 -2.00
CA ARG A 911 -37.62 33.75 -1.28
C ARG A 911 -38.90 33.51 -2.11
N LYS A 912 -38.80 33.42 -3.44
CA LYS A 912 -39.98 33.32 -4.34
C LYS A 912 -40.10 31.95 -5.02
N TYR A 913 -38.99 31.23 -5.24
CA TYR A 913 -38.94 29.99 -6.01
C TYR A 913 -38.00 28.95 -5.38
N GLY A 914 -38.41 28.29 -4.30
CA GLY A 914 -37.59 27.31 -3.55
C GLY A 914 -37.10 26.12 -4.39
N GLY A 915 -35.83 25.73 -4.23
CA GLY A 915 -35.21 24.57 -4.90
C GLY A 915 -33.79 24.29 -4.36
N THR A 916 -33.30 23.06 -4.53
CA THR A 916 -32.07 22.54 -3.91
C THR A 916 -30.77 22.99 -4.60
N GLY A 917 -30.85 23.39 -5.87
CA GLY A 917 -29.67 23.68 -6.70
C GLY A 917 -28.91 22.42 -7.15
N LEU A 918 -29.50 21.22 -6.98
CA LEU A 918 -28.87 19.95 -7.36
C LEU A 918 -29.44 19.36 -8.65
N GLY A 919 -30.69 19.66 -9.00
CA GLY A 919 -31.38 19.04 -10.13
C GLY A 919 -30.61 19.13 -11.45
N LEU A 920 -30.16 20.32 -11.87
CA LEU A 920 -29.46 20.49 -13.16
C LEU A 920 -28.10 19.77 -13.19
N THR A 921 -27.38 19.76 -12.06
CA THR A 921 -26.13 19.03 -11.89
C THR A 921 -26.36 17.53 -12.06
N ILE A 922 -27.37 16.97 -11.39
CA ILE A 922 -27.75 15.56 -11.51
C ILE A 922 -28.17 15.23 -12.95
N SER A 923 -29.01 16.07 -13.56
CA SER A 923 -29.42 15.87 -14.96
C SER A 923 -28.24 15.85 -15.93
N ARG A 924 -27.22 16.70 -15.72
CA ARG A 924 -26.01 16.71 -16.56
C ARG A 924 -25.22 15.41 -16.42
N GLU A 925 -25.05 14.92 -15.20
CA GLU A 925 -24.28 13.69 -15.01
C GLU A 925 -25.06 12.43 -15.44
N ILE A 926 -26.39 12.38 -15.25
CA ILE A 926 -27.22 11.31 -15.82
C ILE A 926 -27.14 11.34 -17.35
N ALA A 927 -27.18 12.52 -17.98
CA ALA A 927 -27.04 12.63 -19.43
C ALA A 927 -25.70 12.04 -19.90
N ARG A 928 -24.59 12.34 -19.21
CA ARG A 928 -23.28 11.74 -19.48
C ARG A 928 -23.28 10.22 -19.29
N LEU A 929 -23.91 9.71 -18.24
CA LEU A 929 -24.06 8.26 -18.02
C LEU A 929 -24.79 7.57 -19.18
N LEU A 930 -25.78 8.24 -19.78
CA LEU A 930 -26.50 7.77 -20.97
C LEU A 930 -25.74 8.03 -22.28
N GLY A 931 -24.46 8.42 -22.22
CA GLY A 931 -23.63 8.70 -23.38
C GLY A 931 -23.99 10.01 -24.11
N GLY A 932 -24.80 10.85 -23.48
CA GLY A 932 -25.29 12.12 -24.02
C GLY A 932 -24.78 13.36 -23.30
N GLU A 933 -25.34 14.52 -23.64
CA GLU A 933 -25.02 15.81 -23.00
C GLU A 933 -26.20 16.79 -23.02
N ILE A 934 -26.16 17.82 -22.18
CA ILE A 934 -27.21 18.84 -22.07
C ILE A 934 -26.65 20.21 -22.45
N HIS A 935 -27.27 20.86 -23.41
CA HIS A 935 -26.98 22.24 -23.81
C HIS A 935 -28.07 23.20 -23.33
N VAL A 936 -27.68 24.46 -23.14
CA VAL A 936 -28.59 25.54 -22.76
C VAL A 936 -28.41 26.74 -23.68
N GLU A 937 -29.53 27.23 -24.21
CA GLU A 937 -29.62 28.49 -24.93
C GLU A 937 -30.63 29.36 -24.21
N SER A 938 -30.22 30.56 -23.76
CA SER A 938 -31.11 31.39 -22.97
C SER A 938 -30.80 32.87 -23.13
N VAL A 939 -31.85 33.68 -23.17
CA VAL A 939 -31.78 35.14 -23.28
C VAL A 939 -32.65 35.77 -22.20
N PRO A 940 -32.09 36.64 -21.34
CA PRO A 940 -32.86 37.31 -20.29
C PRO A 940 -34.13 37.99 -20.85
N GLY A 941 -35.28 37.69 -20.23
CA GLY A 941 -36.60 38.20 -20.58
C GLY A 941 -37.26 37.57 -21.81
N ARG A 942 -36.63 36.60 -22.48
CA ARG A 942 -37.20 35.87 -23.63
C ARG A 942 -37.40 34.37 -23.37
N GLY A 943 -36.86 33.85 -22.27
CA GLY A 943 -36.95 32.44 -21.89
C GLY A 943 -35.69 31.63 -22.14
N SER A 944 -35.78 30.32 -21.95
CA SER A 944 -34.66 29.38 -22.11
C SER A 944 -35.04 28.15 -22.91
N THR A 945 -34.06 27.53 -23.53
CA THR A 945 -34.15 26.23 -24.19
C THR A 945 -33.05 25.34 -23.63
N PHE A 946 -33.45 24.25 -22.98
CA PHE A 946 -32.56 23.19 -22.53
C PHE A 946 -32.70 22.00 -23.46
N THR A 947 -31.62 21.60 -24.13
CA THR A 947 -31.64 20.49 -25.08
C THR A 947 -30.78 19.35 -24.55
N LEU A 948 -31.42 18.21 -24.27
CA LEU A 948 -30.76 16.95 -24.00
C LEU A 948 -30.49 16.22 -25.32
N PHE A 949 -29.23 15.91 -25.59
CA PHE A 949 -28.81 15.09 -26.73
C PHE A 949 -28.49 13.68 -26.26
N LEU A 950 -29.12 12.68 -26.89
CA LEU A 950 -28.86 11.27 -26.62
C LEU A 950 -28.57 10.51 -27.93
N PRO A 951 -27.68 9.50 -27.91
CA PRO A 951 -27.56 8.59 -29.04
C PRO A 951 -28.84 7.77 -29.21
N GLU A 952 -29.19 7.41 -30.45
CA GLU A 952 -30.35 6.55 -30.74
C GLU A 952 -30.23 5.17 -30.05
N ALA A 953 -29.01 4.65 -29.97
CA ALA A 953 -28.69 3.43 -29.24
C ALA A 953 -27.51 3.65 -28.29
N TYR A 954 -27.71 3.35 -27.01
CA TYR A 954 -26.65 3.35 -26.01
C TYR A 954 -25.64 2.21 -26.27
N THR A 955 -24.36 2.56 -26.50
CA THR A 955 -23.26 1.60 -26.79
C THR A 955 -22.13 1.66 -25.76
N GLY A 956 -22.42 2.02 -24.51
CA GLY A 956 -21.40 2.15 -23.44
C GLY A 956 -20.49 0.92 -23.27
N SER A 957 -19.24 1.17 -22.83
CA SER A 957 -18.15 0.20 -22.63
C SER A 957 -18.61 -1.13 -22.00
N GLU A 958 -18.34 -2.25 -22.67
CA GLU A 958 -18.55 -3.63 -22.20
C GLU A 958 -17.72 -4.00 -20.94
N ALA A 959 -16.88 -3.10 -20.41
CA ALA A 959 -15.98 -3.40 -19.29
C ALA A 959 -16.64 -3.43 -17.90
N ASP A 960 -17.89 -2.95 -17.72
CA ASP A 960 -18.62 -3.01 -16.44
C ASP A 960 -19.93 -3.83 -16.52
N ALA A 961 -20.18 -4.51 -17.64
CA ALA A 961 -21.46 -5.20 -17.94
C ALA A 961 -21.41 -6.73 -17.79
N HIS A 962 -20.47 -7.28 -17.03
CA HIS A 962 -20.43 -8.70 -16.71
C HIS A 962 -20.48 -8.95 -15.20
N GLN A 963 -21.69 -8.86 -14.62
CA GLN A 963 -22.13 -9.81 -13.59
C GLN A 963 -23.61 -9.69 -13.17
N ILE A 964 -24.56 -9.44 -14.08
CA ILE A 964 -25.98 -9.71 -13.77
C ILE A 964 -26.68 -10.32 -14.98
N SER A 965 -26.47 -11.63 -15.17
CA SER A 965 -27.42 -12.47 -15.89
C SER A 965 -28.56 -12.84 -14.93
N TYR A 966 -29.72 -12.22 -15.11
CA TYR A 966 -30.97 -12.83 -14.65
C TYR A 966 -31.71 -13.35 -15.87
N GLU A 967 -31.90 -14.67 -15.85
CA GLU A 967 -32.70 -15.44 -16.77
C GLU A 967 -34.12 -14.85 -16.87
N GLN A 968 -34.64 -14.91 -18.10
CA GLN A 968 -36.02 -14.65 -18.44
C GLN A 968 -36.97 -15.41 -17.49
N GLY A 969 -37.77 -14.65 -16.74
CA GLY A 969 -38.89 -15.15 -15.96
C GLY A 969 -40.09 -14.24 -16.16
N SER A 970 -40.80 -14.47 -17.27
CA SER A 970 -42.23 -14.24 -17.52
C SER A 970 -42.85 -12.89 -17.12
N LYS A 971 -43.38 -12.19 -18.14
CA LYS A 971 -44.51 -11.24 -18.02
C LYS A 971 -45.55 -11.81 -17.04
N VAL A 972 -45.86 -11.06 -15.99
CA VAL A 972 -47.07 -11.27 -15.19
C VAL A 972 -48.05 -10.21 -15.64
N ASP A 973 -49.10 -10.65 -16.32
CA ASP A 973 -50.23 -9.83 -16.72
C ASP A 973 -50.89 -9.18 -15.49
N GLU A 974 -51.37 -7.94 -15.64
CA GLU A 974 -52.27 -7.30 -14.67
C GLU A 974 -53.54 -8.15 -14.52
N VAL A 975 -53.72 -8.76 -13.34
CA VAL A 975 -54.94 -9.51 -12.97
C VAL A 975 -55.64 -8.79 -11.80
N PRO A 976 -56.99 -8.67 -11.79
CA PRO A 976 -57.72 -7.89 -10.78
C PRO A 976 -57.53 -8.37 -9.34
N ILE A 977 -57.70 -7.44 -8.39
CA ILE A 977 -57.40 -7.55 -6.96
C ILE A 977 -58.57 -8.22 -6.20
N GLU A 978 -58.61 -9.54 -6.07
CA GLU A 978 -59.51 -10.26 -5.12
C GLU A 978 -58.85 -11.58 -4.66
N GLY A 979 -58.88 -11.90 -3.35
CA GLY A 979 -58.48 -13.24 -2.85
C GLY A 979 -57.70 -13.35 -1.51
N LEU A 980 -57.29 -12.26 -0.86
CA LEU A 980 -56.45 -12.31 0.36
C LEU A 980 -57.24 -12.32 1.69
N SER A 981 -58.54 -12.06 1.66
CA SER A 981 -59.34 -11.91 2.89
C SER A 981 -59.52 -13.25 3.64
N GLY A 982 -59.37 -13.22 4.97
CA GLY A 982 -59.56 -14.36 5.87
C GLY A 982 -58.34 -15.28 6.06
N LYS A 983 -57.19 -14.97 5.45
CA LYS A 983 -55.93 -15.72 5.66
C LYS A 983 -55.21 -15.27 6.92
N ARG A 984 -54.62 -16.22 7.65
CA ARG A 984 -53.85 -15.95 8.88
C ARG A 984 -52.36 -15.88 8.61
N VAL A 985 -51.75 -14.73 8.91
CA VAL A 985 -50.33 -14.45 8.65
C VAL A 985 -49.61 -14.17 9.96
N LEU A 986 -48.45 -14.80 10.16
CA LEU A 986 -47.58 -14.50 11.31
C LEU A 986 -46.43 -13.59 10.84
N VAL A 987 -46.29 -12.43 11.47
CA VAL A 987 -45.20 -11.47 11.23
C VAL A 987 -44.19 -11.58 12.39
N VAL A 988 -42.94 -11.93 12.09
CA VAL A 988 -41.87 -12.05 13.07
C VAL A 988 -40.78 -11.04 12.71
N ASP A 989 -40.63 -9.99 13.53
CA ASP A 989 -39.71 -8.87 13.29
C ASP A 989 -39.35 -8.27 14.65
N ASP A 990 -38.09 -7.92 14.92
CA ASP A 990 -37.70 -7.31 16.20
C ASP A 990 -38.00 -5.80 16.24
N ASP A 991 -38.28 -5.19 15.08
CA ASP A 991 -38.70 -3.80 15.01
C ASP A 991 -40.23 -3.68 15.04
N VAL A 992 -40.75 -3.24 16.19
CA VAL A 992 -42.18 -2.97 16.42
C VAL A 992 -42.80 -2.04 15.35
N ARG A 993 -42.01 -1.16 14.72
CA ARG A 993 -42.49 -0.28 13.63
C ARG A 993 -42.77 -1.06 12.35
N ASN A 994 -41.93 -2.04 12.01
CA ASN A 994 -42.14 -2.92 10.86
C ASN A 994 -43.35 -3.83 11.10
N ILE A 995 -43.45 -4.40 12.31
CA ILE A 995 -44.63 -5.16 12.72
C ILE A 995 -45.89 -4.33 12.47
N PHE A 996 -45.94 -3.09 12.98
CA PHE A 996 -47.10 -2.23 12.84
C PHE A 996 -47.43 -1.87 11.39
N ALA A 997 -46.41 -1.51 10.59
CA ALA A 997 -46.58 -1.14 9.19
C ALA A 997 -47.09 -2.31 8.32
N VAL A 998 -46.50 -3.49 8.49
CA VAL A 998 -46.89 -4.71 7.76
C VAL A 998 -48.26 -5.19 8.24
N THR A 999 -48.51 -5.20 9.55
CA THR A 999 -49.82 -5.59 10.11
C THR A 999 -50.94 -4.70 9.58
N SER A 1000 -50.76 -3.38 9.62
CA SER A 1000 -51.76 -2.42 9.10
C SER A 1000 -52.03 -2.62 7.61
N LEU A 1001 -50.98 -2.91 6.81
CA LEU A 1001 -51.13 -3.22 5.39
C LEU A 1001 -51.96 -4.49 5.19
N LEU A 1002 -51.62 -5.57 5.89
CA LEU A 1002 -52.26 -6.86 5.71
C LEU A 1002 -53.73 -6.86 6.21
N GLU A 1003 -53.98 -6.22 7.34
CA GLU A 1003 -55.34 -6.02 7.88
C GLU A 1003 -56.22 -5.18 6.94
N SER A 1004 -55.63 -4.17 6.26
CA SER A 1004 -56.36 -3.39 5.23
C SER A 1004 -56.81 -4.24 4.03
N GLN A 1005 -56.21 -5.41 3.83
CA GLN A 1005 -56.59 -6.41 2.81
C GLN A 1005 -57.48 -7.52 3.38
N GLY A 1006 -57.92 -7.41 4.64
CA GLY A 1006 -58.83 -8.33 5.31
C GLY A 1006 -58.18 -9.63 5.81
N MET A 1007 -56.86 -9.65 6.04
CA MET A 1007 -56.14 -10.79 6.65
C MET A 1007 -56.14 -10.70 8.18
N ASP A 1008 -56.11 -11.87 8.84
CA ASP A 1008 -55.91 -11.98 10.28
C ASP A 1008 -54.41 -12.03 10.57
N VAL A 1009 -53.86 -11.07 11.31
CA VAL A 1009 -52.40 -10.99 11.53
C VAL A 1009 -52.06 -11.31 12.98
N LEU A 1010 -51.09 -12.22 13.17
CA LEU A 1010 -50.41 -12.45 14.45
C LEU A 1010 -48.99 -11.90 14.33
N TYR A 1011 -48.42 -11.42 15.43
CA TYR A 1011 -47.06 -10.88 15.43
C TYR A 1011 -46.21 -11.46 16.57
N ALA A 1012 -44.89 -11.43 16.39
CA ALA A 1012 -43.89 -11.82 17.36
C ALA A 1012 -42.67 -10.89 17.27
N GLU A 1013 -42.07 -10.53 18.40
CA GLU A 1013 -40.93 -9.60 18.47
C GLU A 1013 -39.57 -10.31 18.34
N ASN A 1014 -39.54 -11.64 18.26
CA ASN A 1014 -38.33 -12.43 18.03
C ASN A 1014 -38.66 -13.85 17.55
N GLY A 1015 -37.63 -14.56 17.07
CA GLY A 1015 -37.76 -15.92 16.56
C GLY A 1015 -38.34 -16.95 17.55
N LYS A 1016 -37.98 -16.84 18.84
CA LYS A 1016 -38.47 -17.77 19.88
C LYS A 1016 -39.97 -17.59 20.13
N GLU A 1017 -40.43 -16.36 20.21
CA GLU A 1017 -41.84 -16.03 20.37
C GLU A 1017 -42.66 -16.48 19.15
N GLY A 1018 -42.15 -16.26 17.93
CA GLY A 1018 -42.77 -16.74 16.70
C GLY A 1018 -42.96 -18.27 16.68
N ILE A 1019 -41.95 -19.01 17.17
CA ILE A 1019 -42.03 -20.47 17.34
C ILE A 1019 -43.09 -20.86 18.39
N GLU A 1020 -43.15 -20.17 19.53
CA GLU A 1020 -44.16 -20.46 20.56
C GLU A 1020 -45.59 -20.17 20.09
N ILE A 1021 -45.79 -19.12 19.29
CA ILE A 1021 -47.08 -18.84 18.65
C ILE A 1021 -47.45 -19.96 17.68
N LEU A 1022 -46.51 -20.42 16.84
CA LEU A 1022 -46.72 -21.57 15.94
C LEU A 1022 -47.04 -22.87 16.70
N LYS A 1023 -46.53 -23.06 17.92
CA LYS A 1023 -46.89 -24.23 18.76
C LYS A 1023 -48.29 -24.12 19.37
N LYS A 1024 -48.72 -22.90 19.71
CA LYS A 1024 -50.02 -22.64 20.36
C LYS A 1024 -51.18 -22.52 19.38
N GLN A 1025 -50.93 -21.98 18.19
CA GLN A 1025 -51.94 -21.72 17.16
C GLN A 1025 -51.83 -22.75 16.04
N ASN A 1026 -52.95 -23.37 15.68
CA ASN A 1026 -52.94 -24.51 14.76
C ASN A 1026 -53.16 -24.17 13.28
N GLU A 1027 -53.46 -22.92 12.95
CA GLU A 1027 -53.89 -22.47 11.61
C GLU A 1027 -53.18 -21.16 11.24
N ILE A 1028 -51.93 -21.23 10.77
CA ILE A 1028 -51.20 -20.11 10.15
C ILE A 1028 -50.96 -20.49 8.69
N ASP A 1029 -51.31 -19.60 7.76
CA ASP A 1029 -51.23 -19.84 6.33
C ASP A 1029 -49.89 -19.38 5.73
N LEU A 1030 -49.23 -18.38 6.35
CA LEU A 1030 -47.95 -17.81 5.88
C LEU A 1030 -47.18 -17.15 7.02
N VAL A 1031 -45.85 -17.19 6.98
CA VAL A 1031 -44.97 -16.45 7.90
C VAL A 1031 -44.16 -15.40 7.13
N LEU A 1032 -44.19 -14.16 7.59
CA LEU A 1032 -43.24 -13.11 7.22
C LEU A 1032 -42.15 -13.08 8.30
N MET A 1033 -40.90 -13.28 7.91
CA MET A 1033 -39.78 -13.52 8.83
C MET A 1033 -38.66 -12.52 8.58
N ASP A 1034 -38.34 -11.64 9.54
CA ASP A 1034 -37.08 -10.90 9.48
C ASP A 1034 -35.90 -11.85 9.63
N ILE A 1035 -34.87 -11.64 8.82
CA ILE A 1035 -33.63 -12.39 8.89
C ILE A 1035 -32.74 -11.89 10.04
N MET A 1036 -32.71 -10.58 10.28
CA MET A 1036 -31.74 -9.94 11.18
C MET A 1036 -32.37 -9.61 12.54
N MET A 1037 -32.59 -10.63 13.37
CA MET A 1037 -33.15 -10.46 14.72
C MET A 1037 -32.13 -10.83 15.82
N PRO A 1038 -32.14 -10.13 16.97
CA PRO A 1038 -31.31 -10.48 18.12
C PRO A 1038 -31.73 -11.79 18.80
N GLU A 1039 -30.80 -12.41 19.52
CA GLU A 1039 -30.89 -13.73 20.18
C GLU A 1039 -31.05 -14.95 19.25
N MET A 1040 -32.04 -14.94 18.36
CA MET A 1040 -32.34 -16.02 17.42
C MET A 1040 -32.65 -15.40 16.06
N ASP A 1041 -31.75 -15.58 15.11
CA ASP A 1041 -31.88 -15.00 13.77
C ASP A 1041 -32.96 -15.71 12.95
N GLY A 1042 -33.40 -15.07 11.85
CA GLY A 1042 -34.46 -15.63 11.02
C GLY A 1042 -34.08 -16.94 10.32
N TYR A 1043 -32.78 -17.20 10.09
CA TYR A 1043 -32.32 -18.45 9.51
C TYR A 1043 -32.46 -19.62 10.50
N GLU A 1044 -32.04 -19.42 11.74
CA GLU A 1044 -32.19 -20.37 12.84
C GLU A 1044 -33.67 -20.62 13.15
N THR A 1045 -34.47 -19.55 13.19
CA THR A 1045 -35.92 -19.64 13.39
C THR A 1045 -36.58 -20.47 12.29
N THR A 1046 -36.23 -20.22 11.02
CA THR A 1046 -36.75 -20.98 9.87
C THR A 1046 -36.36 -22.46 9.96
N ARG A 1047 -35.10 -22.78 10.28
CA ARG A 1047 -34.64 -24.17 10.47
C ARG A 1047 -35.41 -24.88 11.57
N MET A 1048 -35.67 -24.21 12.69
CA MET A 1048 -36.48 -24.75 13.79
C MET A 1048 -37.92 -24.99 13.36
N ILE A 1049 -38.56 -24.06 12.65
CA ILE A 1049 -39.93 -24.24 12.11
C ILE A 1049 -39.97 -25.44 11.15
N ARG A 1050 -38.95 -25.60 10.28
CA ARG A 1050 -38.86 -26.73 9.35
C ARG A 1050 -38.64 -28.08 10.04
N SER A 1051 -38.03 -28.11 11.22
CA SER A 1051 -37.89 -29.32 12.03
C SER A 1051 -39.22 -29.79 12.65
N MET A 1052 -40.22 -28.91 12.75
CA MET A 1052 -41.56 -29.27 13.20
C MET A 1052 -42.33 -29.92 12.06
N GLY A 1053 -42.57 -31.24 12.16
CA GLY A 1053 -43.16 -32.03 11.06
C GLY A 1053 -44.45 -31.46 10.46
N LYS A 1054 -45.25 -30.74 11.25
CA LYS A 1054 -46.48 -30.05 10.82
C LYS A 1054 -46.25 -28.82 9.92
N TYR A 1055 -45.13 -28.10 10.08
CA TYR A 1055 -44.85 -26.83 9.40
C TYR A 1055 -43.78 -26.94 8.31
N LYS A 1056 -43.43 -28.16 7.91
CA LYS A 1056 -42.41 -28.42 6.89
C LYS A 1056 -42.75 -27.78 5.53
N SER A 1057 -44.03 -27.62 5.21
CA SER A 1057 -44.53 -27.00 3.96
C SER A 1057 -45.17 -25.61 4.15
N LEU A 1058 -45.09 -25.02 5.36
CA LEU A 1058 -45.64 -23.69 5.62
C LEU A 1058 -44.85 -22.64 4.81
N PRO A 1059 -45.48 -21.77 4.00
CA PRO A 1059 -44.77 -20.71 3.30
C PRO A 1059 -44.12 -19.73 4.28
N ILE A 1060 -42.80 -19.52 4.13
CA ILE A 1060 -42.04 -18.52 4.90
C ILE A 1060 -41.42 -17.55 3.91
N ILE A 1061 -41.80 -16.28 3.96
CA ILE A 1061 -41.20 -15.21 3.15
C ILE A 1061 -40.24 -14.41 4.04
N ALA A 1062 -38.96 -14.42 3.69
CA ALA A 1062 -37.94 -13.66 4.40
C ALA A 1062 -37.99 -12.17 4.05
N LEU A 1063 -37.94 -11.31 5.06
CA LEU A 1063 -37.73 -9.88 4.94
C LEU A 1063 -36.24 -9.62 5.20
N THR A 1064 -35.48 -9.18 4.19
CA THR A 1064 -34.02 -8.98 4.32
C THR A 1064 -33.60 -7.56 3.96
N ALA A 1065 -32.58 -7.03 4.64
CA ALA A 1065 -31.99 -5.72 4.31
C ALA A 1065 -30.98 -5.79 3.14
N LYS A 1066 -30.52 -6.99 2.73
CA LYS A 1066 -29.48 -7.17 1.70
C LYS A 1066 -30.00 -8.01 0.53
N ALA A 1067 -29.76 -7.50 -0.69
CA ALA A 1067 -30.11 -8.14 -1.96
C ALA A 1067 -28.90 -8.85 -2.61
N MET A 1068 -27.99 -9.42 -1.83
CA MET A 1068 -26.78 -10.07 -2.34
C MET A 1068 -27.03 -11.56 -2.66
N LYS A 1069 -26.30 -12.10 -3.64
CA LYS A 1069 -26.47 -13.48 -4.14
C LYS A 1069 -26.23 -14.54 -3.04
N GLU A 1070 -25.30 -14.27 -2.13
CA GLU A 1070 -24.92 -15.15 -1.01
C GLU A 1070 -26.01 -15.24 0.08
N ASP A 1071 -26.79 -14.18 0.31
CA ASP A 1071 -27.89 -14.19 1.29
C ASP A 1071 -29.08 -15.01 0.76
N ARG A 1072 -29.26 -15.07 -0.56
CA ARG A 1072 -30.28 -15.91 -1.20
C ARG A 1072 -30.00 -17.40 -1.01
N GLU A 1073 -28.74 -17.83 -1.19
CA GLU A 1073 -28.33 -19.23 -0.97
C GLU A 1073 -28.57 -19.64 0.48
N LYS A 1074 -28.21 -18.78 1.45
CA LYS A 1074 -28.48 -19.02 2.89
C LYS A 1074 -29.97 -19.09 3.22
N CYS A 1075 -30.81 -18.25 2.60
CA CYS A 1075 -32.26 -18.31 2.78
C CYS A 1075 -32.83 -19.65 2.29
N ILE A 1076 -32.39 -20.10 1.11
CA ILE A 1076 -32.84 -21.36 0.51
C ILE A 1076 -32.37 -22.56 1.35
N GLU A 1077 -31.11 -22.58 1.80
CA GLU A 1077 -30.57 -23.61 2.69
C GLU A 1077 -31.31 -23.68 4.03
N ALA A 1078 -31.76 -22.54 4.56
CA ALA A 1078 -32.55 -22.49 5.79
C ALA A 1078 -34.00 -22.98 5.61
N GLY A 1079 -34.47 -23.13 4.37
CA GLY A 1079 -35.82 -23.59 4.03
C GLY A 1079 -36.84 -22.45 3.88
N VAL A 1080 -36.41 -21.23 3.60
CA VAL A 1080 -37.28 -20.09 3.26
C VAL A 1080 -37.94 -20.34 1.90
N SER A 1081 -39.22 -19.99 1.77
CA SER A 1081 -40.00 -20.17 0.54
C SER A 1081 -39.72 -19.08 -0.49
N ASP A 1082 -39.59 -17.83 -0.05
CA ASP A 1082 -39.30 -16.68 -0.90
C ASP A 1082 -38.71 -15.52 -0.08
N TYR A 1083 -38.26 -14.44 -0.72
CA TYR A 1083 -37.70 -13.30 0.02
C TYR A 1083 -38.02 -11.95 -0.62
N ILE A 1084 -38.11 -10.92 0.21
CA ILE A 1084 -38.34 -9.54 -0.20
C ILE A 1084 -37.37 -8.61 0.55
N THR A 1085 -36.90 -7.59 -0.15
CA THR A 1085 -35.95 -6.62 0.40
C THR A 1085 -36.68 -5.52 1.18
N LYS A 1086 -36.16 -5.14 2.35
CA LYS A 1086 -36.60 -3.95 3.10
C LYS A 1086 -35.96 -2.67 2.50
N PRO A 1087 -36.68 -1.53 2.42
CA PRO A 1087 -38.07 -1.33 2.79
C PRO A 1087 -39.03 -2.09 1.86
N VAL A 1088 -40.05 -2.70 2.45
CA VAL A 1088 -40.98 -3.60 1.75
C VAL A 1088 -41.83 -2.81 0.76
N ASP A 1089 -41.80 -3.21 -0.51
CA ASP A 1089 -42.77 -2.73 -1.51
C ASP A 1089 -44.11 -3.45 -1.31
N ASN A 1090 -45.14 -2.69 -0.93
CA ASN A 1090 -46.48 -3.21 -0.63
C ASN A 1090 -47.08 -4.01 -1.80
N THR A 1091 -46.90 -3.54 -3.04
CA THR A 1091 -47.47 -4.18 -4.23
C THR A 1091 -46.79 -5.51 -4.49
N ARG A 1092 -45.47 -5.54 -4.34
CA ARG A 1092 -44.65 -6.75 -4.52
C ARG A 1092 -44.92 -7.78 -3.42
N LEU A 1093 -45.00 -7.36 -2.15
CA LEU A 1093 -45.29 -8.24 -1.03
C LEU A 1093 -46.65 -8.93 -1.22
N LEU A 1094 -47.71 -8.16 -1.51
CA LEU A 1094 -49.05 -8.71 -1.69
C LEU A 1094 -49.12 -9.67 -2.88
N SER A 1095 -48.41 -9.37 -3.97
CA SER A 1095 -48.34 -10.25 -5.15
C SER A 1095 -47.65 -11.58 -4.82
N MET A 1096 -46.52 -11.54 -4.10
CA MET A 1096 -45.81 -12.74 -3.67
C MET A 1096 -46.65 -13.58 -2.71
N MET A 1097 -47.31 -12.95 -1.73
CA MET A 1097 -48.17 -13.64 -0.79
C MET A 1097 -49.32 -14.37 -1.50
N ARG A 1098 -49.92 -13.78 -2.53
CA ARG A 1098 -50.96 -14.45 -3.34
C ARG A 1098 -50.45 -15.73 -3.99
N VAL A 1099 -49.29 -15.70 -4.64
CA VAL A 1099 -48.70 -16.89 -5.30
C VAL A 1099 -48.54 -18.04 -4.31
N TRP A 1100 -48.10 -17.75 -3.09
CA TRP A 1100 -47.89 -18.77 -2.06
C TRP A 1100 -49.18 -19.21 -1.35
N LEU A 1101 -50.14 -18.32 -1.19
CA LEU A 1101 -51.43 -18.60 -0.55
C LEU A 1101 -52.42 -19.32 -1.50
N ASP A 1102 -52.37 -19.09 -2.81
CA ASP A 1102 -53.20 -19.78 -3.82
C ASP A 1102 -52.73 -21.22 -4.09
N ARG A 1103 -51.41 -21.47 -4.06
CA ARG A 1103 -50.84 -22.82 -4.22
C ARG A 1103 -51.33 -23.82 -3.16
N GLN A 1104 -51.73 -23.33 -1.98
CA GLN A 1104 -52.30 -24.15 -0.91
C GLN A 1104 -53.77 -24.55 -1.17
N GLY A 1105 -54.51 -23.79 -2.00
CA GLY A 1105 -55.91 -24.06 -2.33
C GLY A 1105 -56.11 -25.22 -3.30
N GLN A 1106 -55.23 -25.36 -4.31
CA GLN A 1106 -55.35 -26.41 -5.34
C GLN A 1106 -54.99 -27.82 -4.84
N GLY A 1107 -54.29 -27.94 -3.70
CA GLY A 1107 -53.93 -29.24 -3.11
C GLY A 1107 -55.05 -29.97 -2.37
N LYS A 1108 -56.14 -29.27 -2.00
CA LYS A 1108 -57.26 -29.86 -1.22
C LYS A 1108 -58.38 -30.48 -2.06
N GLU A 1109 -58.45 -30.26 -3.37
CA GLU A 1109 -59.51 -30.84 -4.22
C GLU A 1109 -59.16 -32.19 -4.89
N SER A 1110 -57.90 -32.65 -4.85
CA SER A 1110 -57.50 -33.92 -5.49
C SER A 1110 -57.58 -35.17 -4.62
N GLN A 1111 -58.11 -35.11 -3.39
CA GLN A 1111 -58.29 -36.28 -2.50
C GLN A 1111 -59.73 -36.80 -2.36
N SER A 1112 -60.69 -36.31 -3.17
CA SER A 1112 -62.09 -36.79 -3.14
C SER A 1112 -62.52 -37.59 -4.38
N LYS A 1113 -61.57 -37.99 -5.24
CA LYS A 1113 -61.81 -38.97 -6.31
C LYS A 1113 -60.58 -39.84 -6.51
N THR A 1114 -60.53 -40.96 -5.80
CA THR A 1114 -60.09 -42.31 -6.24
C THR A 1114 -59.94 -43.17 -4.98
N ILE A 1115 -60.75 -44.23 -4.90
CA ILE A 1115 -60.54 -45.40 -4.03
C ILE A 1115 -59.35 -46.18 -4.58
#